data_AF-A0A2E7MF62-F1
#
_entry.id   AF-A0A2E7MF62-F1
#
_cell.length_a   1.000
_cell.length_b   1.000
_cell.length_c   1.000
_cell.angle_alpha   90.00
_cell.angle_beta   90.00
_cell.angle_gamma   90.00
#
_symmetry.space_group_name_H-M   'P 1'
#
loop_
_entity.id
_entity.type
_entity.pdbx_description
1 polymer ?
#
loop_
_entity_poly.entity_id
_entity_poly.type
_entity_poly.pdbx_seq_one_letter_code
_entity_poly.pdbx_strand_id
1 'polypeptide(L)'
;SDDDSASSDDDSASSDDDSASSDDDSTTSPVSCVDDALESNDTASEAWNVVPGSYAGLVSCEDDYDYFAIALNDGDSITVSLVFDDAEGDLDLALIGPTGDLVSSSLSVTDDESVGPITVDITGSYIIAVNTFADGGTVPGNGYTMSIVVNTPAGSDDTDSTDDVDTSDDDAGTCTSVAGVTCGVSMSSNTGYSFATSLIDSYSCSTWDASGPEMVFSFVAQTTGNVTAGLTNVPAGQDLDVYVMEESDGSCLADECIAFGNTSATFSAVAGETYYISVDGYLGASGDFTLELSCPTPASDDDNGDDSDILTVDTPAAGTCSPRSALPCGGIVTSDTSASSATNLIDGYSCSSWDASGPEAIYSYVAQSTGEVTVELTSVQSGEDLDVYVMQDVGGGCLADECISYGNTSTTFNAAAGETYFISVDGYQGSEGDFTLEISCGSTSSSDSTASSDSDDDDDDAAASSDSGSADQGPPSLPFVGRTHCLDWSTVTITEPSQMNDYLSDAGVDLQDFPLLLSTTAMDPLTGELSVLGGGAQTGTCSQDPSQPTIDFTATQPGIYNGGLFEVGPVDMPILLGTEIYQLYDVVIDGEFSTDGTTISDATLTAELDISNMDLPWGACLFALDCHSCPTGNNDCVTFLAEGAVLNDNGQGPMVFVP
;
A
#
# COMPACT_ATOMS: atom_id res chain seq x y z
N SER A 1 75.64 -11.05 -60.74
CA SER A 1 74.30 -10.61 -61.17
C SER A 1 73.70 -9.97 -59.95
N ASP A 2 74.05 -8.70 -59.79
CA ASP A 2 74.38 -8.11 -58.50
C ASP A 2 73.52 -6.87 -58.25
N ASP A 3 73.34 -6.61 -56.95
CA ASP A 3 73.31 -5.29 -56.31
C ASP A 3 72.06 -4.40 -56.48
N ASP A 4 71.38 -4.16 -55.35
CA ASP A 4 71.59 -2.96 -54.51
C ASP A 4 70.33 -2.50 -53.75
N SER A 5 70.55 -2.32 -52.46
CA SER A 5 69.73 -1.59 -51.49
C SER A 5 69.64 -0.09 -51.83
N ALA A 6 68.51 0.58 -51.55
CA ALA A 6 68.50 1.98 -51.10
C ALA A 6 67.13 2.39 -50.53
N SER A 7 67.17 2.93 -49.33
CA SER A 7 66.16 3.75 -48.66
C SER A 7 66.07 5.16 -49.25
N SER A 8 64.88 5.77 -49.22
CA SER A 8 64.75 7.22 -48.97
C SER A 8 63.34 7.55 -48.51
N ASP A 9 63.29 8.15 -47.32
CA ASP A 9 62.17 8.86 -46.69
C ASP A 9 61.68 10.02 -47.59
N ASP A 10 60.38 10.36 -47.53
CA ASP A 10 59.94 11.62 -46.92
C ASP A 10 58.41 11.80 -46.98
N ASP A 11 57.90 12.28 -45.85
CA ASP A 11 56.53 12.62 -45.53
C ASP A 11 55.93 13.71 -46.44
N SER A 12 54.63 13.62 -46.72
CA SER A 12 53.72 14.77 -46.83
C SER A 12 52.26 14.31 -46.77
N ALA A 13 51.55 14.84 -45.79
CA ALA A 13 50.20 14.51 -45.38
C ALA A 13 49.10 15.07 -46.31
N SER A 14 47.88 14.62 -45.98
CA SER A 14 46.53 15.08 -46.39
C SER A 14 45.94 14.51 -47.68
N SER A 15 45.00 13.58 -47.52
CA SER A 15 43.58 13.84 -47.79
C SER A 15 42.76 12.58 -47.47
N ASP A 16 42.07 12.64 -46.35
CA ASP A 16 40.73 12.12 -46.04
C ASP A 16 40.08 11.21 -47.08
N ASP A 17 39.82 9.96 -46.67
CA ASP A 17 38.70 9.15 -47.16
C ASP A 17 38.32 8.17 -46.03
N ASP A 18 37.58 8.70 -45.05
CA ASP A 18 36.84 7.92 -44.07
C ASP A 18 35.69 7.21 -44.79
N SER A 19 35.89 5.94 -45.11
CA SER A 19 34.77 5.03 -45.35
C SER A 19 34.22 4.59 -44.01
N ALA A 20 33.39 5.43 -43.41
CA ALA A 20 32.54 5.04 -42.29
C ALA A 20 31.58 3.94 -42.78
N SER A 21 31.66 2.76 -42.17
CA SER A 21 30.53 1.84 -42.15
C SER A 21 29.39 2.57 -41.46
N SER A 22 28.27 2.70 -42.15
CA SER A 22 27.00 3.05 -41.53
C SER A 22 26.55 1.83 -40.72
N ASP A 23 27.13 1.66 -39.53
CA ASP A 23 26.55 0.85 -38.47
C ASP A 23 25.46 1.72 -37.83
N ASP A 24 24.33 1.79 -38.52
CA ASP A 24 23.07 2.29 -37.99
C ASP A 24 22.53 1.22 -37.03
N ASP A 25 23.21 1.07 -35.90
CA ASP A 25 22.76 0.25 -34.77
C ASP A 25 21.83 1.11 -33.92
N SER A 26 20.65 1.37 -34.46
CA SER A 26 19.49 1.81 -33.70
C SER A 26 19.04 0.64 -32.82
N THR A 27 19.73 0.41 -31.71
CA THR A 27 19.20 -0.41 -30.62
C THR A 27 18.07 0.37 -29.98
N THR A 28 16.86 0.18 -30.51
CA THR A 28 15.63 0.52 -29.81
C THR A 28 15.67 -0.16 -28.44
N SER A 29 15.65 0.61 -27.36
CA SER A 29 15.44 0.07 -26.00
C SER A 29 14.23 -0.87 -26.02
N PRO A 30 14.29 -2.03 -25.36
CA PRO A 30 13.12 -2.90 -25.28
C PRO A 30 11.98 -2.12 -24.62
N VAL A 31 10.81 -2.14 -25.27
CA VAL A 31 9.57 -1.63 -24.68
C VAL A 31 9.33 -2.45 -23.42
N SER A 32 9.15 -1.81 -22.26
CA SER A 32 8.72 -2.49 -21.04
C SER A 32 7.21 -2.67 -21.04
N CYS A 33 6.71 -3.66 -20.29
CA CYS A 33 5.28 -3.77 -20.04
C CYS A 33 4.76 -2.50 -19.37
N VAL A 34 3.51 -2.14 -19.65
CA VAL A 34 2.84 -0.99 -19.05
C VAL A 34 1.65 -1.53 -18.30
N ASP A 35 1.70 -1.33 -16.99
CA ASP A 35 0.65 -1.61 -16.02
C ASP A 35 -0.70 -1.05 -16.45
N ASP A 36 -1.77 -1.77 -16.10
CA ASP A 36 -3.11 -1.25 -16.26
C ASP A 36 -3.50 -0.30 -15.11
N ALA A 37 -4.72 0.25 -15.19
CA ALA A 37 -5.14 1.31 -14.28
C ALA A 37 -5.60 0.82 -12.89
N LEU A 38 -5.67 -0.50 -12.66
CA LEU A 38 -6.01 -1.12 -11.38
C LEU A 38 -4.77 -1.41 -10.50
N GLU A 39 -3.57 -1.20 -11.03
CA GLU A 39 -2.32 -1.34 -10.27
C GLU A 39 -2.17 -0.27 -9.17
N SER A 40 -1.46 -0.54 -8.06
CA SER A 40 -0.65 -1.74 -7.75
C SER A 40 -1.45 -2.82 -7.02
N ASN A 41 -1.91 -3.85 -7.72
CA ASN A 41 -2.62 -5.00 -7.19
C ASN A 41 -1.76 -6.28 -7.21
N ASP A 42 -0.43 -6.11 -7.11
CA ASP A 42 0.66 -7.10 -7.20
C ASP A 42 0.66 -8.15 -6.08
N THR A 43 -0.12 -7.92 -5.00
CA THR A 43 -0.19 -8.81 -3.84
C THR A 43 -1.63 -9.09 -3.39
N ALA A 44 -1.86 -10.25 -2.77
CA ALA A 44 -3.17 -10.60 -2.22
C ALA A 44 -3.68 -9.61 -1.15
N SER A 45 -2.78 -8.89 -0.46
CA SER A 45 -3.13 -7.82 0.50
C SER A 45 -3.52 -6.51 -0.17
N GLU A 46 -3.08 -6.29 -1.41
CA GLU A 46 -3.37 -5.11 -2.23
C GLU A 46 -4.43 -5.40 -3.30
N ALA A 47 -5.07 -6.58 -3.22
CA ALA A 47 -6.01 -7.05 -4.21
C ALA A 47 -7.14 -6.03 -4.47
N TRP A 48 -7.38 -5.72 -5.74
CA TRP A 48 -8.42 -4.77 -6.12
C TRP A 48 -9.81 -5.36 -5.87
N ASN A 49 -10.67 -4.64 -5.14
CA ASN A 49 -12.02 -5.09 -4.84
C ASN A 49 -12.91 -5.07 -6.10
N VAL A 50 -13.50 -6.20 -6.44
CA VAL A 50 -14.37 -6.38 -7.62
C VAL A 50 -15.72 -6.96 -7.25
N VAL A 51 -16.73 -6.61 -8.06
CA VAL A 51 -18.08 -7.16 -8.03
C VAL A 51 -18.37 -8.03 -9.27
N PRO A 52 -19.42 -8.88 -9.25
CA PRO A 52 -19.89 -9.58 -10.43
C PRO A 52 -20.10 -8.65 -11.63
N GLY A 53 -19.54 -9.05 -12.77
CA GLY A 53 -19.40 -8.15 -13.90
C GLY A 53 -18.30 -8.54 -14.88
N SER A 54 -18.02 -7.66 -15.84
CA SER A 54 -16.89 -7.82 -16.77
C SER A 54 -16.02 -6.57 -16.77
N TYR A 55 -14.71 -6.76 -16.68
CA TYR A 55 -13.66 -5.75 -16.60
C TYR A 55 -12.78 -5.86 -17.84
N ALA A 56 -12.68 -4.78 -18.61
CA ALA A 56 -11.87 -4.75 -19.83
C ALA A 56 -10.85 -3.60 -19.77
N GLY A 57 -9.73 -3.80 -20.48
CA GLY A 57 -8.58 -2.89 -20.47
C GLY A 57 -7.53 -3.27 -19.43
N LEU A 58 -7.51 -4.53 -18.98
CA LEU A 58 -6.53 -5.04 -18.01
C LEU A 58 -5.28 -5.57 -18.73
N VAL A 59 -4.14 -5.55 -18.05
CA VAL A 59 -2.84 -5.98 -18.55
C VAL A 59 -2.07 -6.63 -17.41
N SER A 60 -1.68 -7.89 -17.59
CA SER A 60 -0.78 -8.57 -16.65
C SER A 60 0.63 -8.58 -17.23
N CYS A 61 1.61 -8.15 -16.43
CA CYS A 61 3.01 -8.08 -16.82
C CYS A 61 3.81 -9.33 -16.38
N GLU A 62 5.01 -9.54 -16.94
CA GLU A 62 5.88 -10.65 -16.54
C GLU A 62 6.44 -10.39 -15.13
N ASP A 63 6.39 -11.41 -14.26
CA ASP A 63 6.74 -11.34 -12.83
C ASP A 63 5.88 -10.35 -12.01
N ASP A 64 4.74 -9.92 -12.56
CA ASP A 64 3.72 -9.11 -11.90
C ASP A 64 2.40 -9.90 -11.79
N TYR A 65 1.76 -9.86 -10.63
CA TYR A 65 0.60 -10.70 -10.32
C TYR A 65 -0.62 -9.85 -10.01
N ASP A 66 -1.62 -9.89 -10.87
CA ASP A 66 -2.83 -9.13 -10.67
C ASP A 66 -3.76 -9.89 -9.70
N TYR A 67 -3.90 -9.37 -8.47
CA TYR A 67 -4.84 -9.89 -7.48
C TYR A 67 -6.13 -9.08 -7.43
N PHE A 68 -7.27 -9.77 -7.40
CA PHE A 68 -8.60 -9.18 -7.22
C PHE A 68 -9.34 -9.86 -6.07
N ALA A 69 -10.08 -9.09 -5.28
CA ALA A 69 -10.86 -9.57 -4.15
C ALA A 69 -12.36 -9.51 -4.44
N ILE A 70 -13.09 -10.60 -4.20
CA ILE A 70 -14.54 -10.66 -4.33
C ILE A 70 -15.18 -11.27 -3.08
N ALA A 71 -16.18 -10.56 -2.53
CA ALA A 71 -16.98 -11.07 -1.43
C ALA A 71 -18.02 -12.10 -1.92
N LEU A 72 -18.02 -13.30 -1.34
CA LEU A 72 -18.99 -14.36 -1.64
C LEU A 72 -19.61 -14.90 -0.35
N ASN A 73 -20.85 -15.38 -0.44
CA ASN A 73 -21.55 -16.05 0.66
C ASN A 73 -21.51 -17.57 0.51
N ASP A 74 -21.56 -18.30 1.63
CA ASP A 74 -21.77 -19.76 1.64
C ASP A 74 -22.97 -20.14 0.73
N GLY A 75 -22.71 -21.03 -0.22
CA GLY A 75 -23.66 -21.49 -1.22
C GLY A 75 -23.63 -20.73 -2.54
N ASP A 76 -22.96 -19.58 -2.65
CA ASP A 76 -22.82 -18.86 -3.92
C ASP A 76 -22.06 -19.69 -4.95
N SER A 77 -22.43 -19.59 -6.22
CA SER A 77 -21.71 -20.25 -7.30
C SER A 77 -21.00 -19.23 -8.19
N ILE A 78 -19.67 -19.26 -8.19
CA ILE A 78 -18.82 -18.36 -8.96
C ILE A 78 -18.23 -19.05 -10.20
N THR A 79 -18.19 -18.31 -11.31
CA THR A 79 -17.37 -18.59 -12.49
C THR A 79 -16.53 -17.36 -12.78
N VAL A 80 -15.23 -17.55 -12.98
CA VAL A 80 -14.32 -16.52 -13.47
C VAL A 80 -13.76 -16.98 -14.82
N SER A 81 -13.69 -16.07 -15.78
CA SER A 81 -13.14 -16.32 -17.11
C SER A 81 -12.23 -15.15 -17.52
N LEU A 82 -11.08 -15.48 -18.10
CA LEU A 82 -10.20 -14.53 -18.77
C LEU A 82 -10.35 -14.72 -20.27
N VAL A 83 -10.27 -13.62 -21.03
CA VAL A 83 -10.18 -13.63 -22.48
C VAL A 83 -8.94 -12.84 -22.88
N PHE A 84 -8.00 -13.50 -23.56
CA PHE A 84 -6.70 -12.97 -23.98
C PHE A 84 -6.21 -13.67 -25.26
N ASP A 85 -5.11 -13.20 -25.86
CA ASP A 85 -4.49 -13.81 -27.04
C ASP A 85 -3.27 -14.65 -26.63
N ASP A 86 -3.33 -15.97 -26.78
CA ASP A 86 -2.24 -16.89 -26.43
C ASP A 86 -0.99 -16.72 -27.30
N ALA A 87 -1.13 -16.03 -28.43
CA ALA A 87 0.01 -15.67 -29.27
C ALA A 87 0.89 -14.60 -28.63
N GLU A 88 0.35 -13.75 -27.74
CA GLU A 88 1.14 -12.73 -27.04
C GLU A 88 1.63 -13.18 -25.67
N GLY A 89 0.91 -14.04 -24.96
CA GLY A 89 1.38 -14.57 -23.69
C GLY A 89 0.44 -15.62 -23.12
N ASP A 90 0.98 -16.45 -22.24
CA ASP A 90 0.26 -17.48 -21.47
C ASP A 90 -0.16 -16.88 -20.13
N LEU A 91 -1.47 -16.72 -19.90
CA LEU A 91 -2.01 -16.28 -18.62
C LEU A 91 -2.50 -17.50 -17.82
N ASP A 92 -2.28 -17.50 -16.52
CA ASP A 92 -2.82 -18.48 -15.59
C ASP A 92 -3.85 -17.81 -14.68
N LEU A 93 -4.88 -18.57 -14.29
CA LEU A 93 -5.96 -18.10 -13.43
C LEU A 93 -6.09 -18.98 -12.20
N ALA A 94 -6.15 -18.39 -11.01
CA ALA A 94 -6.44 -19.08 -9.77
C ALA A 94 -7.57 -18.40 -8.98
N LEU A 95 -8.37 -19.23 -8.31
CA LEU A 95 -9.33 -18.81 -7.29
C LEU A 95 -8.88 -19.38 -5.94
N ILE A 96 -8.68 -18.49 -4.97
CA ILE A 96 -8.18 -18.79 -3.64
C ILE A 96 -9.26 -18.41 -2.62
N GLY A 97 -9.46 -19.27 -1.63
CA GLY A 97 -10.48 -19.11 -0.60
C GLY A 97 -10.06 -18.16 0.52
N PRO A 98 -11.00 -17.77 1.40
CA PRO A 98 -10.74 -16.84 2.51
C PRO A 98 -9.73 -17.36 3.54
N THR A 99 -9.47 -18.66 3.57
CA THR A 99 -8.46 -19.31 4.43
C THR A 99 -7.08 -19.44 3.76
N GLY A 100 -6.92 -18.92 2.53
CA GLY A 100 -5.70 -19.03 1.74
C GLY A 100 -5.57 -20.34 0.95
N ASP A 101 -6.54 -21.25 1.05
CA ASP A 101 -6.54 -22.49 0.29
C ASP A 101 -6.87 -22.26 -1.19
N LEU A 102 -6.12 -22.91 -2.09
CA LEU A 102 -6.46 -22.91 -3.52
C LEU A 102 -7.78 -23.65 -3.76
N VAL A 103 -8.80 -22.93 -4.23
CA VAL A 103 -10.12 -23.47 -4.56
C VAL A 103 -10.11 -24.11 -5.95
N SER A 104 -9.57 -23.40 -6.94
CA SER A 104 -9.48 -23.87 -8.32
C SER A 104 -8.44 -23.09 -9.11
N SER A 105 -7.95 -23.67 -10.21
CA SER A 105 -7.09 -22.96 -11.15
C SER A 105 -7.30 -23.46 -12.59
N SER A 106 -6.98 -22.62 -13.57
CA SER A 106 -6.82 -22.94 -14.98
C SER A 106 -5.40 -22.57 -15.39
N LEU A 107 -4.69 -23.54 -15.98
CA LEU A 107 -3.28 -23.40 -16.36
C LEU A 107 -3.07 -23.79 -17.83
N SER A 108 -3.92 -23.27 -18.71
CA SER A 108 -3.96 -23.64 -20.13
C SER A 108 -3.00 -22.78 -20.93
N VAL A 109 -2.12 -23.42 -21.69
CA VAL A 109 -1.20 -22.72 -22.61
C VAL A 109 -1.85 -22.16 -23.89
N THR A 110 -3.16 -22.00 -23.90
CA THR A 110 -3.95 -21.60 -25.08
C THR A 110 -4.99 -20.57 -24.67
N ASP A 111 -5.58 -19.87 -25.64
CA ASP A 111 -6.58 -18.82 -25.41
C ASP A 111 -7.59 -19.18 -24.30
N ASP A 112 -7.84 -18.18 -23.45
CA ASP A 112 -8.85 -18.13 -22.38
C ASP A 112 -8.65 -19.10 -21.19
N GLU A 113 -8.62 -18.55 -19.97
CA GLU A 113 -8.75 -19.35 -18.73
C GLU A 113 -10.18 -19.32 -18.23
N SER A 114 -10.59 -20.41 -17.57
CA SER A 114 -11.78 -20.35 -16.76
C SER A 114 -11.74 -21.29 -15.56
N VAL A 115 -12.16 -20.76 -14.41
CA VAL A 115 -12.48 -21.52 -13.21
C VAL A 115 -13.98 -21.43 -12.94
N GLY A 116 -14.57 -22.55 -12.53
CA GLY A 116 -16.00 -22.63 -12.22
C GLY A 116 -16.89 -23.23 -13.31
N PRO A 117 -18.21 -23.32 -13.06
CA PRO A 117 -18.90 -22.87 -11.85
C PRO A 117 -18.51 -23.68 -10.61
N ILE A 118 -18.11 -23.00 -9.53
CA ILE A 118 -17.78 -23.57 -8.23
C ILE A 118 -18.76 -23.03 -7.21
N THR A 119 -19.38 -23.92 -6.43
CA THR A 119 -20.15 -23.52 -5.26
C THR A 119 -19.22 -23.40 -4.07
N VAL A 120 -19.18 -22.21 -3.46
CA VAL A 120 -18.36 -21.96 -2.27
C VAL A 120 -19.10 -22.38 -1.00
N ASP A 121 -18.36 -22.75 0.04
CA ASP A 121 -18.87 -23.29 1.31
C ASP A 121 -18.49 -22.44 2.53
N ILE A 122 -17.83 -21.31 2.32
CA ILE A 122 -17.42 -20.36 3.36
C ILE A 122 -17.80 -18.95 2.88
N THR A 123 -18.52 -18.20 3.72
CA THR A 123 -18.71 -16.75 3.48
C THR A 123 -17.39 -16.03 3.76
N GLY A 124 -16.94 -15.19 2.83
CA GLY A 124 -15.72 -14.41 2.99
C GLY A 124 -15.22 -13.77 1.70
N SER A 125 -14.03 -13.17 1.77
CA SER A 125 -13.33 -12.64 0.60
C SER A 125 -12.57 -13.76 -0.11
N TYR A 126 -12.87 -13.96 -1.39
CA TYR A 126 -12.14 -14.87 -2.28
C TYR A 126 -11.20 -14.04 -3.15
N ILE A 127 -9.99 -14.57 -3.35
CA ILE A 127 -8.97 -13.93 -4.17
C ILE A 127 -8.95 -14.59 -5.55
N ILE A 128 -9.06 -13.77 -6.60
CA ILE A 128 -8.80 -14.13 -7.99
C ILE A 128 -7.38 -13.66 -8.27
N ALA A 129 -6.49 -14.58 -8.65
CA ALA A 129 -5.12 -14.25 -9.03
C ALA A 129 -4.95 -14.55 -10.53
N VAL A 130 -4.43 -13.56 -11.25
CA VAL A 130 -4.04 -13.66 -12.66
C VAL A 130 -2.53 -13.51 -12.71
N ASN A 131 -1.85 -14.32 -13.51
CA ASN A 131 -0.41 -14.17 -13.69
C ASN A 131 0.02 -14.51 -15.10
N THR A 132 1.01 -13.77 -15.62
CA THR A 132 1.66 -14.13 -16.88
C THR A 132 2.65 -15.26 -16.65
N PHE A 133 2.29 -16.48 -17.05
CA PHE A 133 3.16 -17.66 -16.92
C PHE A 133 4.32 -17.64 -17.93
N ALA A 134 4.06 -17.15 -19.14
CA ALA A 134 5.08 -17.00 -20.16
C ALA A 134 4.71 -15.88 -21.14
N ASP A 135 5.63 -14.94 -21.35
CA ASP A 135 5.53 -13.97 -22.44
C ASP A 135 6.12 -14.57 -23.72
N GLY A 136 5.25 -14.88 -24.68
CA GLY A 136 5.59 -15.47 -25.97
C GLY A 136 5.59 -14.47 -27.12
N GLY A 137 5.18 -13.24 -26.83
CA GLY A 137 4.65 -12.27 -27.77
C GLY A 137 5.65 -11.25 -28.26
N THR A 138 5.11 -10.27 -28.98
CA THR A 138 5.85 -9.07 -29.39
C THR A 138 5.56 -7.83 -28.55
N VAL A 139 4.48 -7.89 -27.77
CA VAL A 139 4.10 -6.88 -26.78
C VAL A 139 4.44 -7.47 -25.41
N PRO A 140 5.22 -6.77 -24.57
CA PRO A 140 5.50 -7.24 -23.22
C PRO A 140 4.22 -7.38 -22.40
N GLY A 141 4.07 -8.50 -21.69
CA GLY A 141 2.86 -8.84 -20.94
C GLY A 141 1.69 -9.28 -21.83
N ASN A 142 0.49 -9.42 -21.25
CA ASN A 142 -0.71 -9.74 -22.02
C ASN A 142 -1.94 -8.98 -21.55
N GLY A 143 -2.65 -8.37 -22.50
CA GLY A 143 -3.90 -7.67 -22.24
C GLY A 143 -5.07 -8.65 -22.18
N TYR A 144 -5.95 -8.49 -21.20
CA TYR A 144 -7.06 -9.41 -20.99
C TYR A 144 -8.37 -8.72 -20.61
N THR A 145 -9.46 -9.48 -20.73
CA THR A 145 -10.77 -9.11 -20.20
C THR A 145 -11.19 -10.16 -19.18
N MET A 146 -11.48 -9.73 -17.94
CA MET A 146 -11.98 -10.60 -16.89
C MET A 146 -13.52 -10.57 -16.85
N SER A 147 -14.14 -11.73 -16.68
CA SER A 147 -15.59 -11.87 -16.50
C SER A 147 -15.88 -12.71 -15.27
N ILE A 148 -16.68 -12.16 -14.34
CA ILE A 148 -17.06 -12.77 -13.08
C ILE A 148 -18.58 -12.94 -13.06
N VAL A 149 -19.03 -14.18 -12.95
CA VAL A 149 -20.45 -14.52 -12.84
C VAL A 149 -20.69 -15.20 -11.49
N VAL A 150 -21.53 -14.58 -10.66
CA VAL A 150 -21.98 -15.16 -9.39
C VAL A 150 -23.46 -15.50 -9.49
N ASN A 151 -23.82 -16.73 -9.13
CA ASN A 151 -25.21 -17.19 -9.02
C ASN A 151 -25.49 -17.56 -7.58
N THR A 152 -26.40 -16.82 -6.94
CA THR A 152 -26.83 -17.10 -5.56
C THR A 152 -27.97 -18.14 -5.57
N PRO A 153 -27.96 -19.16 -4.69
CA PRO A 153 -29.07 -20.12 -4.62
C PRO A 153 -30.38 -19.45 -4.22
N ALA A 154 -31.43 -19.66 -5.00
CA ALA A 154 -32.78 -19.21 -4.67
C ALA A 154 -33.28 -19.92 -3.39
N GLY A 155 -33.12 -19.27 -2.24
CA GLY A 155 -33.41 -19.81 -0.92
C GLY A 155 -32.47 -19.35 0.21
N SER A 156 -31.40 -18.62 -0.09
CA SER A 156 -30.65 -17.83 0.91
C SER A 156 -31.20 -16.42 1.11
N ASP A 157 -32.36 -16.11 0.50
CA ASP A 157 -33.18 -14.99 0.97
C ASP A 157 -33.56 -15.29 2.42
N ASP A 158 -32.82 -14.70 3.35
CA ASP A 158 -33.40 -14.27 4.60
C ASP A 158 -34.45 -13.21 4.22
N THR A 159 -35.63 -13.71 3.86
CA THR A 159 -36.84 -12.93 3.74
C THR A 159 -37.25 -12.49 5.14
N ASP A 160 -36.50 -11.52 5.68
CA ASP A 160 -36.97 -10.59 6.69
C ASP A 160 -36.51 -9.16 6.40
N SER A 161 -36.83 -8.68 5.19
CA SER A 161 -37.06 -7.25 4.93
C SER A 161 -38.45 -7.00 4.35
N THR A 162 -39.41 -7.85 4.72
CA THR A 162 -40.84 -7.48 4.66
C THR A 162 -41.42 -7.25 6.05
N ASP A 163 -40.59 -7.00 7.06
CA ASP A 163 -41.11 -6.25 8.19
C ASP A 163 -41.39 -4.84 7.67
N ASP A 164 -42.69 -4.54 7.64
CA ASP A 164 -43.29 -3.24 7.49
C ASP A 164 -42.57 -2.21 8.41
N VAL A 165 -41.40 -1.71 8.00
CA VAL A 165 -40.86 -0.46 8.53
C VAL A 165 -41.74 0.62 7.92
N ASP A 166 -42.74 0.95 8.72
CA ASP A 166 -43.59 2.13 8.61
C ASP A 166 -42.77 3.34 8.13
N THR A 167 -43.10 3.76 6.91
CA THR A 167 -42.70 4.96 6.18
C THR A 167 -42.77 6.25 7.03
N SER A 168 -41.81 6.48 7.93
CA SER A 168 -41.60 7.79 8.57
C SER A 168 -40.34 7.92 9.43
N ASP A 169 -39.17 7.41 9.01
CA ASP A 169 -37.93 7.93 9.60
C ASP A 169 -36.87 8.23 8.53
N ASP A 170 -36.35 9.44 8.65
CA ASP A 170 -35.40 10.11 7.79
C ASP A 170 -33.99 9.50 7.95
N ASP A 171 -33.76 8.25 7.51
CA ASP A 171 -32.38 7.75 7.37
C ASP A 171 -31.80 8.22 6.03
N ALA A 172 -31.65 9.54 5.93
CA ALA A 172 -31.11 10.20 4.75
C ALA A 172 -29.62 9.88 4.62
N GLY A 173 -29.30 8.90 3.79
CA GLY A 173 -28.29 9.13 2.77
C GLY A 173 -26.92 8.50 2.95
N THR A 174 -26.66 7.59 3.89
CA THR A 174 -25.37 6.88 3.93
C THR A 174 -25.37 5.68 3.00
N CYS A 175 -24.51 5.69 1.99
CA CYS A 175 -24.26 4.53 1.14
C CYS A 175 -22.98 3.78 1.51
N THR A 176 -22.78 2.62 0.88
CA THR A 176 -21.54 1.84 0.95
C THR A 176 -21.06 1.56 -0.46
N SER A 177 -19.79 1.89 -0.76
CA SER A 177 -19.20 1.56 -2.06
C SER A 177 -19.00 0.05 -2.20
N VAL A 178 -19.44 -0.54 -3.31
CA VAL A 178 -19.33 -1.98 -3.59
C VAL A 178 -17.99 -2.36 -4.21
N ALA A 179 -17.31 -1.43 -4.88
CA ALA A 179 -15.99 -1.59 -5.50
C ALA A 179 -15.38 -0.22 -5.83
N GLY A 180 -14.07 -0.20 -6.07
CA GLY A 180 -13.36 0.94 -6.65
C GLY A 180 -13.44 0.94 -8.18
N VAL A 181 -13.46 2.13 -8.78
CA VAL A 181 -13.33 2.35 -10.23
C VAL A 181 -12.20 3.33 -10.52
N THR A 182 -11.65 3.24 -11.73
CA THR A 182 -10.53 4.07 -12.19
C THR A 182 -10.77 4.54 -13.62
N CYS A 183 -9.97 5.48 -14.08
CA CYS A 183 -9.96 5.95 -15.45
C CYS A 183 -9.44 4.85 -16.39
N GLY A 184 -10.02 4.68 -17.58
CA GLY A 184 -9.49 3.77 -18.61
C GLY A 184 -9.91 2.30 -18.47
N VAL A 185 -10.49 1.90 -17.34
CA VAL A 185 -11.12 0.58 -17.17
C VAL A 185 -12.62 0.72 -17.42
N SER A 186 -13.15 -0.16 -18.28
CA SER A 186 -14.60 -0.27 -18.47
C SER A 186 -15.13 -1.47 -17.69
N MET A 187 -16.15 -1.24 -16.86
CA MET A 187 -16.76 -2.29 -16.04
C MET A 187 -18.24 -2.46 -16.38
N SER A 188 -18.70 -3.69 -16.53
CA SER A 188 -20.13 -4.00 -16.74
C SER A 188 -20.71 -4.70 -15.53
N SER A 189 -21.89 -4.29 -15.05
CA SER A 189 -22.58 -4.92 -13.91
C SER A 189 -24.11 -4.73 -14.02
N ASN A 190 -24.86 -5.08 -12.97
CA ASN A 190 -26.33 -5.01 -12.95
C ASN A 190 -26.85 -4.52 -11.58
N THR A 191 -27.66 -3.46 -11.56
CA THR A 191 -28.23 -2.92 -10.31
C THR A 191 -29.25 -3.85 -9.64
N GLY A 192 -29.72 -4.89 -10.33
CA GLY A 192 -30.61 -5.91 -9.80
C GLY A 192 -29.92 -7.10 -9.12
N TYR A 193 -28.60 -7.07 -8.90
CA TYR A 193 -27.93 -8.08 -8.09
C TYR A 193 -28.37 -8.02 -6.62
N SER A 194 -28.30 -9.14 -5.91
CA SER A 194 -28.79 -9.24 -4.52
C SER A 194 -27.97 -8.43 -3.50
N PHE A 195 -26.76 -8.01 -3.86
CA PHE A 195 -25.91 -7.15 -3.03
C PHE A 195 -26.05 -5.66 -3.35
N ALA A 196 -26.78 -5.30 -4.43
CA ALA A 196 -27.11 -3.92 -4.70
C ALA A 196 -28.07 -3.40 -3.61
N THR A 197 -27.91 -2.15 -3.23
CA THR A 197 -28.74 -1.53 -2.19
C THR A 197 -29.95 -0.84 -2.83
N SER A 198 -30.93 -0.45 -2.02
CA SER A 198 -32.04 0.40 -2.43
C SER A 198 -32.34 1.36 -1.27
N LEU A 199 -31.32 2.15 -0.92
CA LEU A 199 -31.27 3.03 0.24
C LEU A 199 -31.38 4.51 -0.14
N ILE A 200 -31.03 4.88 -1.38
CA ILE A 200 -30.98 6.28 -1.80
C ILE A 200 -32.10 6.60 -2.79
N ASP A 201 -33.26 6.99 -2.29
CA ASP A 201 -34.39 7.35 -3.17
C ASP A 201 -34.25 8.76 -3.81
N SER A 202 -33.30 9.59 -3.33
CA SER A 202 -33.12 10.96 -3.80
C SER A 202 -31.73 11.53 -3.55
N TYR A 203 -31.25 12.36 -4.47
CA TYR A 203 -29.97 13.07 -4.40
C TYR A 203 -30.17 14.59 -4.41
N SER A 204 -29.41 15.34 -3.61
CA SER A 204 -29.59 16.81 -3.45
C SER A 204 -29.44 17.62 -4.74
N CYS A 205 -28.65 17.11 -5.67
CA CYS A 205 -28.39 17.70 -6.98
C CYS A 205 -29.56 17.52 -7.97
N SER A 206 -30.49 16.59 -7.73
CA SER A 206 -31.53 16.18 -8.68
C SER A 206 -32.94 16.31 -8.11
N THR A 207 -33.95 16.28 -8.99
CA THR A 207 -35.36 16.12 -8.61
C THR A 207 -35.96 14.84 -9.20
N TRP A 208 -35.12 13.96 -9.73
CA TRP A 208 -35.53 12.67 -10.28
C TRP A 208 -35.81 11.69 -9.14
N ASP A 209 -36.69 10.75 -9.43
CA ASP A 209 -37.11 9.73 -8.48
C ASP A 209 -36.17 8.53 -8.64
N ALA A 210 -35.18 8.43 -7.77
CA ALA A 210 -34.15 7.40 -7.81
C ALA A 210 -34.52 6.22 -6.89
N SER A 211 -35.81 5.86 -6.83
CA SER A 211 -36.27 4.76 -5.97
C SER A 211 -35.90 3.35 -6.47
N GLY A 212 -34.91 3.25 -7.35
CA GLY A 212 -34.39 2.00 -7.89
C GLY A 212 -33.44 1.34 -6.91
N PRO A 213 -33.01 0.12 -7.23
CA PRO A 213 -31.77 -0.39 -6.67
C PRO A 213 -30.59 0.40 -7.22
N GLU A 214 -29.66 0.76 -6.33
CA GLU A 214 -28.42 1.47 -6.65
C GLU A 214 -27.16 0.64 -6.41
N MET A 215 -26.11 0.95 -7.16
CA MET A 215 -24.75 0.51 -6.87
C MET A 215 -23.82 1.71 -6.84
N VAL A 216 -23.07 1.81 -5.74
CA VAL A 216 -22.15 2.92 -5.49
C VAL A 216 -20.71 2.46 -5.65
N PHE A 217 -19.91 3.20 -6.39
CA PHE A 217 -18.50 2.93 -6.63
C PHE A 217 -17.64 4.06 -6.06
N SER A 218 -16.49 3.75 -5.47
CA SER A 218 -15.50 4.75 -5.06
C SER A 218 -14.54 5.06 -6.20
N PHE A 219 -14.10 6.30 -6.31
CA PHE A 219 -13.15 6.78 -7.30
C PHE A 219 -12.19 7.76 -6.66
N VAL A 220 -10.89 7.46 -6.68
CA VAL A 220 -9.86 8.41 -6.29
C VAL A 220 -9.29 9.05 -7.55
N ALA A 221 -9.42 10.38 -7.66
CA ALA A 221 -8.99 11.06 -8.87
C ALA A 221 -7.46 11.09 -9.00
N GLN A 222 -6.92 10.57 -10.09
CA GLN A 222 -5.48 10.60 -10.36
C GLN A 222 -5.02 11.96 -10.89
N THR A 223 -5.90 12.70 -11.58
CA THR A 223 -5.60 14.02 -12.16
C THR A 223 -6.71 15.02 -11.86
N THR A 224 -6.33 16.28 -11.66
CA THR A 224 -7.29 17.38 -11.50
C THR A 224 -7.88 17.74 -12.85
N GLY A 225 -9.20 17.75 -12.96
CA GLY A 225 -9.90 18.19 -14.16
C GLY A 225 -11.30 17.60 -14.30
N ASN A 226 -11.88 17.74 -15.49
CA ASN A 226 -13.23 17.24 -15.73
C ASN A 226 -13.22 15.72 -15.97
N VAL A 227 -13.84 14.98 -15.06
CA VAL A 227 -14.11 13.56 -15.19
C VAL A 227 -15.55 13.39 -15.65
N THR A 228 -15.79 12.49 -16.60
CA THR A 228 -17.14 12.11 -17.04
C THR A 228 -17.37 10.63 -16.74
N ALA A 229 -18.29 10.36 -15.83
CA ALA A 229 -18.84 9.04 -15.63
C ALA A 229 -19.92 8.78 -16.68
N GLY A 230 -19.74 7.76 -17.52
CA GLY A 230 -20.65 7.42 -18.62
C GLY A 230 -21.24 6.02 -18.47
N LEU A 231 -22.53 5.89 -18.78
CA LEU A 231 -23.23 4.61 -18.88
C LEU A 231 -23.44 4.23 -20.34
N THR A 232 -23.08 3.00 -20.66
CA THR A 232 -23.44 2.34 -21.92
C THR A 232 -24.09 0.99 -21.64
N ASN A 233 -24.52 0.30 -22.69
CA ASN A 233 -25.17 -1.03 -22.61
C ASN A 233 -26.43 -1.14 -21.72
N VAL A 234 -27.05 -0.02 -21.34
CA VAL A 234 -28.33 -0.03 -20.62
C VAL A 234 -29.44 -0.61 -21.51
N PRO A 235 -30.12 -1.71 -21.11
CA PRO A 235 -31.15 -2.34 -21.93
C PRO A 235 -32.32 -1.40 -22.22
N ALA A 236 -32.87 -1.51 -23.44
CA ALA A 236 -34.00 -0.69 -23.85
C ALA A 236 -35.21 -0.88 -22.92
N GLY A 237 -35.62 0.20 -22.27
CA GLY A 237 -36.75 0.20 -21.33
C GLY A 237 -36.35 0.16 -19.85
N GLN A 238 -35.05 0.05 -19.56
CA GLN A 238 -34.49 0.42 -18.26
C GLN A 238 -34.06 1.89 -18.30
N ASP A 239 -34.14 2.55 -17.16
CA ASP A 239 -33.80 3.96 -16.99
C ASP A 239 -32.87 4.03 -15.79
N LEU A 240 -31.57 3.93 -16.07
CA LEU A 240 -30.51 4.02 -15.08
C LEU A 240 -29.85 5.38 -15.24
N ASP A 241 -29.62 6.07 -14.13
CA ASP A 241 -29.03 7.39 -14.04
C ASP A 241 -27.70 7.32 -13.26
N VAL A 242 -26.85 8.33 -13.49
CA VAL A 242 -25.58 8.49 -12.75
C VAL A 242 -25.68 9.68 -11.82
N TYR A 243 -25.22 9.49 -10.59
CA TYR A 243 -25.04 10.54 -9.59
C TYR A 243 -23.60 10.50 -9.07
N VAL A 244 -23.02 11.67 -8.83
CA VAL A 244 -21.65 11.81 -8.30
C VAL A 244 -21.70 12.61 -7.01
N MET A 245 -21.15 12.03 -5.96
CA MET A 245 -21.02 12.62 -4.62
C MET A 245 -19.54 12.86 -4.32
N GLU A 246 -19.21 13.97 -3.69
CA GLU A 246 -17.86 14.28 -3.19
C GLU A 246 -17.72 13.73 -1.76
N GLU A 247 -16.56 13.20 -1.38
CA GLU A 247 -16.31 12.80 0.01
C GLU A 247 -15.95 14.04 0.84
N SER A 248 -16.75 14.37 1.86
CA SER A 248 -16.42 15.50 2.76
C SER A 248 -16.19 15.11 4.23
N ASP A 249 -16.57 13.89 4.64
CA ASP A 249 -16.45 13.39 6.01
C ASP A 249 -16.13 11.88 6.16
N GLY A 250 -15.62 11.24 5.11
CA GLY A 250 -15.34 9.79 5.13
C GLY A 250 -16.57 8.92 4.82
N SER A 251 -17.66 9.53 4.34
CA SER A 251 -18.89 8.85 3.97
C SER A 251 -19.35 9.25 2.57
N CYS A 252 -20.20 8.43 1.97
CA CYS A 252 -20.90 8.77 0.74
C CYS A 252 -22.33 9.19 1.09
N LEU A 253 -22.58 10.51 1.04
CA LEU A 253 -23.85 11.11 1.39
C LEU A 253 -24.60 11.57 0.13
N ALA A 254 -25.85 11.13 -0.03
CA ALA A 254 -26.71 11.57 -1.15
C ALA A 254 -26.93 13.10 -1.18
N ASP A 255 -26.80 13.74 -0.01
CA ASP A 255 -26.85 15.20 0.15
C ASP A 255 -25.62 15.93 -0.41
N GLU A 256 -24.50 15.22 -0.58
CA GLU A 256 -23.24 15.72 -1.14
C GLU A 256 -23.13 15.48 -2.64
N CYS A 257 -24.25 15.22 -3.31
CA CYS A 257 -24.28 15.10 -4.76
C CYS A 257 -23.84 16.41 -5.44
N ILE A 258 -22.81 16.33 -6.28
CA ILE A 258 -22.22 17.44 -7.02
C ILE A 258 -22.57 17.42 -8.51
N ALA A 259 -22.87 16.25 -9.07
CA ALA A 259 -23.23 16.10 -10.48
C ALA A 259 -24.18 14.92 -10.69
N PHE A 260 -25.01 15.01 -11.73
CA PHE A 260 -25.89 13.92 -12.13
C PHE A 260 -26.21 13.99 -13.63
N GLY A 261 -26.71 12.88 -14.18
CA GLY A 261 -27.25 12.85 -15.52
C GLY A 261 -27.78 11.47 -15.92
N ASN A 262 -28.51 11.41 -17.03
CA ASN A 262 -29.21 10.19 -17.43
C ASN A 262 -28.24 9.10 -17.89
N THR A 263 -27.49 9.34 -18.96
CA THR A 263 -26.46 8.37 -19.40
C THR A 263 -25.04 8.80 -19.06
N SER A 264 -24.85 9.97 -18.45
CA SER A 264 -23.53 10.46 -18.07
C SER A 264 -23.61 11.64 -17.12
N ALA A 265 -22.67 11.75 -16.18
CA ALA A 265 -22.47 12.90 -15.31
C ALA A 265 -21.01 13.39 -15.44
N THR A 266 -20.81 14.70 -15.60
CA THR A 266 -19.48 15.31 -15.65
C THR A 266 -19.30 16.19 -14.42
N PHE A 267 -18.17 16.02 -13.74
CA PHE A 267 -17.79 16.77 -12.53
C PHE A 267 -16.33 17.19 -12.63
N SER A 268 -15.96 18.21 -11.87
CA SER A 268 -14.56 18.63 -11.75
C SER A 268 -13.94 17.92 -10.55
N ALA A 269 -13.06 16.98 -10.82
CA ALA A 269 -12.33 16.22 -9.82
C ALA A 269 -11.00 16.92 -9.47
N VAL A 270 -10.55 16.75 -8.23
CA VAL A 270 -9.24 17.20 -7.74
C VAL A 270 -8.38 15.96 -7.47
N ALA A 271 -7.14 15.98 -7.96
CA ALA A 271 -6.22 14.85 -7.78
C ALA A 271 -6.03 14.50 -6.30
N GLY A 272 -6.13 13.23 -5.96
CA GLY A 272 -6.04 12.69 -4.59
C GLY A 272 -7.35 12.68 -3.81
N GLU A 273 -8.39 13.38 -4.27
CA GLU A 273 -9.71 13.38 -3.60
C GLU A 273 -10.55 12.17 -4.03
N THR A 274 -11.38 11.69 -3.09
CA THR A 274 -12.33 10.60 -3.33
C THR A 274 -13.70 11.14 -3.75
N TYR A 275 -14.30 10.45 -4.71
CA TYR A 275 -15.66 10.66 -5.16
C TYR A 275 -16.41 9.33 -5.16
N TYR A 276 -17.72 9.41 -5.01
CA TYR A 276 -18.61 8.26 -5.11
C TYR A 276 -19.53 8.39 -6.31
N ILE A 277 -19.55 7.38 -7.16
CA ILE A 277 -20.37 7.31 -8.37
C ILE A 277 -21.49 6.32 -8.10
N SER A 278 -22.73 6.80 -8.01
CA SER A 278 -23.90 5.95 -7.90
C SER A 278 -24.55 5.74 -9.27
N VAL A 279 -24.82 4.48 -9.60
CA VAL A 279 -25.67 4.08 -10.73
C VAL A 279 -27.00 3.59 -10.16
N ASP A 280 -28.07 4.28 -10.48
CA ASP A 280 -29.35 4.15 -9.78
C ASP A 280 -30.53 4.12 -10.77
N GLY A 281 -31.63 3.46 -10.39
CA GLY A 281 -32.79 3.25 -11.23
C GLY A 281 -33.90 4.28 -11.06
N TYR A 282 -34.33 4.91 -12.14
CA TYR A 282 -35.47 5.82 -12.11
C TYR A 282 -36.80 5.06 -11.89
N LEU A 283 -37.61 5.49 -10.91
CA LEU A 283 -38.92 4.91 -10.56
C LEU A 283 -38.88 3.39 -10.30
N GLY A 284 -37.84 2.90 -9.61
CA GLY A 284 -37.73 1.47 -9.29
C GLY A 284 -37.16 0.62 -10.43
N ALA A 285 -36.61 1.22 -11.48
CA ALA A 285 -35.96 0.49 -12.56
C ALA A 285 -34.71 -0.25 -12.06
N SER A 286 -34.34 -1.34 -12.71
CA SER A 286 -33.05 -2.02 -12.47
C SER A 286 -32.58 -2.69 -13.75
N GLY A 287 -31.27 -2.84 -13.93
CA GLY A 287 -30.78 -3.46 -15.16
C GLY A 287 -29.26 -3.49 -15.30
N ASP A 288 -28.85 -4.08 -16.42
CA ASP A 288 -27.45 -4.13 -16.83
C ASP A 288 -26.95 -2.73 -17.23
N PHE A 289 -25.67 -2.47 -17.02
CA PHE A 289 -24.97 -1.29 -17.53
C PHE A 289 -23.48 -1.59 -17.71
N THR A 290 -22.81 -0.72 -18.47
CA THR A 290 -21.36 -0.58 -18.49
C THR A 290 -21.00 0.83 -18.05
N LEU A 291 -20.21 0.95 -16.99
CA LEU A 291 -19.68 2.20 -16.46
C LEU A 291 -18.24 2.38 -16.96
N GLU A 292 -17.95 3.59 -17.44
CA GLU A 292 -16.61 4.02 -17.87
C GLU A 292 -16.35 5.45 -17.37
N LEU A 293 -15.16 5.68 -16.83
CA LEU A 293 -14.69 7.01 -16.46
C LEU A 293 -13.76 7.58 -17.53
N SER A 294 -14.22 8.63 -18.19
CA SER A 294 -13.39 9.42 -19.08
C SER A 294 -12.77 10.58 -18.30
N CYS A 295 -11.49 10.46 -18.02
CA CYS A 295 -10.72 11.45 -17.30
C CYS A 295 -9.98 12.37 -18.27
N PRO A 296 -9.52 13.56 -17.81
CA PRO A 296 -8.66 14.39 -18.63
C PRO A 296 -7.39 13.60 -18.92
N THR A 297 -7.16 13.29 -20.20
CA THR A 297 -5.82 12.88 -20.62
C THR A 297 -4.91 14.09 -20.44
N PRO A 298 -3.71 13.94 -19.87
CA PRO A 298 -2.66 14.93 -20.09
C PRO A 298 -2.62 15.18 -21.61
N ALA A 299 -2.70 16.44 -22.04
CA ALA A 299 -2.78 16.73 -23.47
C ALA A 299 -1.56 16.13 -24.19
N SER A 300 -1.74 15.02 -24.92
CA SER A 300 -0.74 14.55 -25.86
C SER A 300 -0.80 15.47 -27.08
N ASP A 301 0.30 16.16 -27.35
CA ASP A 301 0.43 17.06 -28.49
C ASP A 301 0.75 16.23 -29.75
N ASP A 302 -0.19 15.38 -30.17
CA ASP A 302 -0.08 14.56 -31.38
C ASP A 302 -0.79 15.24 -32.56
N ASP A 303 -0.26 16.37 -33.05
CA ASP A 303 -0.61 16.88 -34.39
C ASP A 303 0.56 16.70 -35.36
N ASN A 304 0.69 15.48 -35.89
CA ASN A 304 1.50 15.20 -37.08
C ASN A 304 0.77 15.68 -38.35
N GLY A 305 0.71 17.00 -38.51
CA GLY A 305 0.19 17.70 -39.69
C GLY A 305 1.25 18.58 -40.33
N ASP A 306 2.04 17.99 -41.23
CA ASP A 306 2.97 18.68 -42.15
C ASP A 306 2.25 19.76 -42.99
N ASP A 307 2.45 21.05 -42.68
CA ASP A 307 2.76 22.07 -43.70
C ASP A 307 3.51 23.28 -43.09
N SER A 308 4.55 23.69 -43.81
CA SER A 308 5.43 24.81 -43.51
C SER A 308 4.71 26.17 -43.53
N ASP A 309 4.78 26.92 -42.44
CA ASP A 309 5.18 28.34 -42.53
C ASP A 309 5.83 28.82 -41.23
N ILE A 310 7.14 28.99 -41.33
CA ILE A 310 7.98 29.72 -40.40
C ILE A 310 7.49 31.17 -40.30
N LEU A 311 7.25 31.70 -39.10
CA LEU A 311 7.47 33.12 -38.76
C LEU A 311 7.31 33.37 -37.24
N THR A 312 8.41 33.09 -36.53
CA THR A 312 8.98 33.85 -35.39
C THR A 312 8.04 34.37 -34.29
N VAL A 313 7.93 33.63 -33.19
CA VAL A 313 8.03 34.08 -31.78
C VAL A 313 8.74 32.95 -31.00
N ASP A 314 9.53 33.32 -30.01
CA ASP A 314 10.52 32.56 -29.21
C ASP A 314 10.50 31.01 -29.26
N THR A 315 11.71 30.47 -29.38
CA THR A 315 12.14 29.12 -29.01
C THR A 315 11.19 28.40 -28.04
N PRO A 316 10.65 27.21 -28.38
CA PRO A 316 10.06 26.34 -27.37
C PRO A 316 11.17 25.98 -26.36
N ALA A 317 10.94 26.22 -25.08
CA ALA A 317 11.86 25.78 -24.04
C ALA A 317 11.89 24.24 -24.00
N ALA A 318 13.07 23.70 -23.68
CA ALA A 318 13.42 22.28 -23.73
C ALA A 318 12.68 21.43 -22.66
N GLY A 319 12.56 20.13 -22.94
CA GLY A 319 12.48 19.06 -21.96
C GLY A 319 11.20 18.96 -21.12
N THR A 320 10.22 18.16 -21.57
CA THR A 320 9.19 17.62 -20.67
C THR A 320 9.76 16.41 -19.96
N CYS A 321 10.25 16.62 -18.75
CA CYS A 321 10.63 15.57 -17.82
C CYS A 321 9.43 14.77 -17.31
N SER A 322 9.68 13.53 -16.85
CA SER A 322 8.69 12.64 -16.26
C SER A 322 9.10 12.29 -14.84
N PRO A 323 8.31 12.64 -13.79
CA PRO A 323 8.62 12.23 -12.43
C PRO A 323 8.48 10.71 -12.28
N ARG A 324 9.43 10.08 -11.59
CA ARG A 324 9.45 8.62 -11.34
C ARG A 324 8.45 8.20 -10.27
N SER A 325 8.41 8.95 -9.16
CA SER A 325 7.53 8.69 -8.03
C SER A 325 7.33 9.96 -7.18
N ALA A 326 6.31 9.95 -6.34
CA ALA A 326 6.08 11.01 -5.35
C ALA A 326 6.90 10.75 -4.08
N LEU A 327 7.55 11.79 -3.55
CA LEU A 327 8.29 11.76 -2.30
C LEU A 327 7.62 12.72 -1.31
N PRO A 328 7.02 12.23 -0.20
CA PRO A 328 6.44 13.09 0.82
C PRO A 328 7.52 13.75 1.69
N CYS A 329 7.13 14.69 2.57
CA CYS A 329 8.01 15.18 3.63
C CYS A 329 8.53 14.01 4.48
N GLY A 330 9.84 13.96 4.74
CA GLY A 330 10.51 12.86 5.41
C GLY A 330 10.81 11.65 4.51
N GLY A 331 10.41 11.71 3.23
CA GLY A 331 10.66 10.65 2.26
C GLY A 331 12.15 10.51 1.95
N ILE A 332 12.62 9.26 1.86
CA ILE A 332 13.97 8.89 1.46
C ILE A 332 13.86 7.93 0.28
N VAL A 333 14.63 8.18 -0.78
CA VAL A 333 14.74 7.27 -1.92
C VAL A 333 16.19 6.99 -2.24
N THR A 334 16.52 5.72 -2.49
CA THR A 334 17.81 5.32 -3.06
C THR A 334 17.59 4.93 -4.51
N SER A 335 18.34 5.53 -5.42
CA SER A 335 18.17 5.35 -6.86
C SER A 335 19.48 5.59 -7.62
N ASP A 336 19.41 5.56 -8.94
CA ASP A 336 20.54 5.74 -9.83
C ASP A 336 20.12 6.65 -11.01
N THR A 337 20.95 7.63 -11.35
CA THR A 337 20.75 8.47 -12.54
C THR A 337 21.13 7.74 -13.84
N SER A 338 21.81 6.59 -13.77
CA SER A 338 22.04 5.71 -14.93
C SER A 338 20.92 4.67 -15.16
N ALA A 339 19.94 4.59 -14.26
CA ALA A 339 18.82 3.66 -14.36
C ALA A 339 17.99 3.91 -15.62
N SER A 340 17.32 2.87 -16.14
CA SER A 340 16.43 2.98 -17.32
C SER A 340 15.26 3.95 -17.14
N SER A 341 14.91 4.28 -15.90
CA SER A 341 13.91 5.29 -15.53
C SER A 341 14.48 6.72 -15.45
N ALA A 342 15.77 6.93 -15.72
CA ALA A 342 16.37 8.26 -15.84
C ALA A 342 16.08 8.87 -17.18
N THR A 343 15.96 10.19 -17.20
CA THR A 343 15.91 10.96 -18.45
C THR A 343 17.25 11.66 -18.65
N ASN A 344 17.52 12.14 -19.85
CA ASN A 344 18.65 13.04 -20.12
C ASN A 344 18.14 14.14 -21.06
N LEU A 345 17.25 14.96 -20.53
CA LEU A 345 16.45 15.93 -21.26
C LEU A 345 16.67 17.37 -20.79
N ILE A 346 17.24 17.57 -19.59
CA ILE A 346 17.44 18.88 -18.99
C ILE A 346 18.93 19.16 -18.82
N ASP A 347 19.55 19.80 -19.82
CA ASP A 347 20.98 20.17 -19.74
C ASP A 347 21.27 21.41 -18.84
N GLY A 348 20.24 21.99 -18.21
CA GLY A 348 20.40 23.18 -17.36
C GLY A 348 19.12 23.79 -16.81
N TYR A 349 19.24 24.46 -15.66
CA TYR A 349 18.13 25.02 -14.87
C TYR A 349 18.27 26.55 -14.73
N SER A 350 17.17 27.31 -14.81
CA SER A 350 17.20 28.79 -14.80
C SER A 350 17.77 29.41 -13.53
N CYS A 351 17.69 28.68 -12.42
CA CYS A 351 18.22 29.06 -11.13
C CYS A 351 19.75 28.93 -11.04
N SER A 352 20.39 28.14 -11.92
CA SER A 352 21.82 27.81 -11.88
C SER A 352 22.55 28.17 -13.17
N SER A 353 23.88 28.19 -13.11
CA SER A 353 24.76 28.25 -14.29
C SER A 353 25.68 27.04 -14.38
N TRP A 354 25.37 25.97 -13.64
CA TRP A 354 26.11 24.71 -13.67
C TRP A 354 25.69 23.91 -14.90
N ASP A 355 26.62 23.07 -15.35
CA ASP A 355 26.48 22.26 -16.56
C ASP A 355 25.84 20.93 -16.17
N ALA A 356 24.52 20.87 -16.16
CA ALA A 356 23.73 19.71 -15.75
C ALA A 356 23.45 18.80 -16.97
N SER A 357 24.49 18.50 -17.76
CA SER A 357 24.35 17.73 -19.00
C SER A 357 24.35 16.20 -18.79
N GLY A 358 24.23 15.77 -17.53
CA GLY A 358 24.15 14.36 -17.15
C GLY A 358 22.70 13.88 -17.18
N PRO A 359 22.49 12.57 -17.05
CA PRO A 359 21.16 12.05 -16.85
C PRO A 359 20.55 12.54 -15.53
N GLU A 360 19.25 12.85 -15.58
CA GLU A 360 18.47 13.33 -14.45
C GLU A 360 17.41 12.32 -13.96
N ALA A 361 17.22 12.29 -12.64
CA ALA A 361 16.17 11.54 -11.95
C ALA A 361 15.23 12.51 -11.24
N ILE A 362 13.95 12.49 -11.61
CA ILE A 362 12.98 13.50 -11.18
C ILE A 362 11.91 12.87 -10.30
N TYR A 363 11.55 13.57 -9.22
CA TYR A 363 10.53 13.18 -8.25
C TYR A 363 9.51 14.31 -8.06
N SER A 364 8.28 13.96 -7.71
CA SER A 364 7.26 14.95 -7.34
C SER A 364 7.13 15.06 -5.83
N TYR A 365 6.83 16.26 -5.33
CA TYR A 365 6.58 16.54 -3.92
C TYR A 365 5.36 17.46 -3.82
N VAL A 366 4.33 17.02 -3.09
CA VAL A 366 3.16 17.84 -2.77
C VAL A 366 3.29 18.31 -1.33
N ALA A 367 3.30 19.63 -1.13
CA ALA A 367 3.50 20.20 0.19
C ALA A 367 2.24 20.09 1.04
N GLN A 368 2.29 19.29 2.11
CA GLN A 368 1.15 19.10 3.03
C GLN A 368 0.93 20.32 3.96
N SER A 369 1.93 21.18 4.11
CA SER A 369 1.83 22.41 4.90
C SER A 369 2.72 23.51 4.32
N THR A 370 2.35 24.77 4.55
CA THR A 370 3.18 25.91 4.14
C THR A 370 4.36 26.02 5.10
N GLY A 371 5.57 25.91 4.58
CA GLY A 371 6.77 25.86 5.41
C GLY A 371 8.07 25.76 4.61
N GLU A 372 9.19 25.81 5.32
CA GLU A 372 10.50 25.60 4.72
C GLU A 372 10.73 24.10 4.48
N VAL A 373 11.19 23.73 3.29
CA VAL A 373 11.45 22.37 2.84
C VAL A 373 12.90 22.29 2.38
N THR A 374 13.62 21.28 2.84
CA THR A 374 15.01 20.98 2.47
C THR A 374 15.05 19.67 1.71
N VAL A 375 15.84 19.64 0.64
CA VAL A 375 16.08 18.48 -0.21
C VAL A 375 17.59 18.20 -0.15
N GLU A 376 17.99 16.96 0.15
CA GLU A 376 19.40 16.60 0.38
C GLU A 376 19.76 15.24 -0.26
N LEU A 377 20.91 15.18 -0.92
CA LEU A 377 21.60 13.95 -1.31
C LEU A 377 22.44 13.45 -0.12
N THR A 378 21.92 12.47 0.60
CA THR A 378 22.57 11.89 1.79
C THR A 378 23.64 10.86 1.43
N SER A 379 23.59 10.33 0.21
CA SER A 379 24.63 9.48 -0.38
C SER A 379 24.73 9.75 -1.88
N VAL A 380 25.95 9.74 -2.41
CA VAL A 380 26.25 9.80 -3.86
C VAL A 380 27.40 8.83 -4.14
N GLN A 381 27.35 8.11 -5.26
CA GLN A 381 28.40 7.20 -5.69
C GLN A 381 29.77 7.89 -5.67
N SER A 382 30.76 7.21 -5.10
CA SER A 382 32.11 7.76 -4.97
C SER A 382 32.74 8.07 -6.34
N GLY A 383 32.90 9.35 -6.65
CA GLY A 383 33.54 9.82 -7.87
C GLY A 383 32.58 10.50 -8.85
N GLU A 384 31.28 10.43 -8.60
CA GLU A 384 30.25 11.14 -9.36
C GLU A 384 29.94 12.51 -8.74
N ASP A 385 29.47 13.43 -9.58
CA ASP A 385 29.10 14.79 -9.21
C ASP A 385 27.63 14.98 -9.59
N LEU A 386 26.73 14.69 -8.64
CA LEU A 386 25.28 14.83 -8.78
C LEU A 386 24.81 16.02 -7.96
N ASP A 387 23.93 16.84 -8.53
CA ASP A 387 23.39 18.06 -7.97
C ASP A 387 21.86 17.99 -7.85
N VAL A 388 21.25 18.78 -6.97
CA VAL A 388 19.80 18.86 -6.78
C VAL A 388 19.21 20.19 -7.26
N TYR A 389 18.07 20.11 -7.93
CA TYR A 389 17.31 21.24 -8.44
C TYR A 389 15.82 21.11 -8.06
N VAL A 390 15.19 22.21 -7.69
CA VAL A 390 13.77 22.26 -7.29
C VAL A 390 13.03 23.22 -8.22
N MET A 391 11.99 22.72 -8.88
CA MET A 391 11.10 23.47 -9.76
C MET A 391 9.71 23.52 -9.15
N GLN A 392 9.04 24.67 -9.23
CA GLN A 392 7.64 24.77 -8.81
C GLN A 392 6.72 24.44 -9.99
N ASP A 393 5.68 23.64 -9.77
CA ASP A 393 4.65 23.47 -10.79
C ASP A 393 3.78 24.72 -10.88
N VAL A 394 3.80 25.38 -12.03
CA VAL A 394 2.93 26.52 -12.35
C VAL A 394 1.87 26.15 -13.40
N GLY A 395 1.57 24.85 -13.54
CA GLY A 395 0.63 24.29 -14.50
C GLY A 395 1.29 23.80 -15.79
N GLY A 396 2.62 23.58 -15.76
CA GLY A 396 3.42 23.15 -16.91
C GLY A 396 4.29 21.92 -16.63
N GLY A 397 4.22 21.34 -15.43
CA GLY A 397 5.08 20.23 -15.01
C GLY A 397 6.45 20.69 -14.52
N CYS A 398 7.47 19.85 -14.68
CA CYS A 398 8.83 20.06 -14.16
C CYS A 398 9.70 20.95 -15.07
N LEU A 399 9.18 22.10 -15.49
CA LEU A 399 9.92 23.00 -16.39
C LEU A 399 11.20 23.53 -15.73
N ALA A 400 12.35 23.30 -16.36
CA ALA A 400 13.65 23.74 -15.86
C ALA A 400 13.77 25.27 -15.72
N ASP A 401 12.96 26.01 -16.49
CA ASP A 401 12.84 27.47 -16.40
C ASP A 401 12.12 27.95 -15.13
N GLU A 402 11.32 27.09 -14.50
CA GLU A 402 10.61 27.34 -13.23
C GLU A 402 11.40 26.83 -12.02
N CYS A 403 12.72 26.65 -12.18
CA CYS A 403 13.59 26.33 -11.06
C CYS A 403 13.61 27.47 -10.03
N ILE A 404 13.27 27.13 -8.79
CA ILE A 404 13.19 28.06 -7.66
C ILE A 404 14.35 27.89 -6.67
N SER A 405 15.00 26.73 -6.66
CA SER A 405 16.14 26.45 -5.76
C SER A 405 17.04 25.36 -6.31
N TYR A 406 18.32 25.36 -5.93
CA TYR A 406 19.29 24.35 -6.35
C TYR A 406 20.46 24.25 -5.36
N GLY A 407 21.24 23.18 -5.43
CA GLY A 407 22.44 23.01 -4.63
C GLY A 407 23.22 21.74 -4.98
N ASN A 408 24.46 21.63 -4.50
CA ASN A 408 25.33 20.51 -4.85
C ASN A 408 24.91 19.23 -4.12
N THR A 409 24.90 19.22 -2.79
CA THR A 409 24.36 18.08 -2.03
C THR A 409 23.05 18.39 -1.33
N SER A 410 22.63 19.65 -1.24
CA SER A 410 21.36 20.01 -0.63
C SER A 410 20.88 21.39 -1.06
N THR A 411 19.57 21.60 -1.00
CA THR A 411 18.94 22.90 -1.21
C THR A 411 17.68 23.06 -0.37
N THR A 412 17.27 24.30 -0.13
CA THR A 412 16.10 24.61 0.71
C THR A 412 15.20 25.61 -0.04
N PHE A 413 13.89 25.46 0.08
CA PHE A 413 12.88 26.35 -0.50
C PHE A 413 11.68 26.50 0.43
N ASN A 414 10.85 27.51 0.19
CA ASN A 414 9.59 27.67 0.92
C ASN A 414 8.46 27.07 0.09
N ALA A 415 7.84 26.03 0.62
CA ALA A 415 6.68 25.39 0.02
C ALA A 415 5.38 26.00 0.56
N ALA A 416 4.34 26.05 -0.27
CA ALA A 416 2.98 26.42 0.14
C ALA A 416 2.08 25.18 0.13
N ALA A 417 1.22 25.05 1.15
CA ALA A 417 0.34 23.89 1.30
C ALA A 417 -0.53 23.67 0.05
N GLY A 418 -0.57 22.43 -0.43
CA GLY A 418 -1.31 22.01 -1.63
C GLY A 418 -0.61 22.30 -2.96
N GLU A 419 0.54 22.98 -2.97
CA GLU A 419 1.32 23.21 -4.19
C GLU A 419 2.26 22.03 -4.49
N THR A 420 2.48 21.77 -5.78
CA THR A 420 3.37 20.71 -6.28
C THR A 420 4.73 21.29 -6.66
N TYR A 421 5.77 20.55 -6.30
CA TYR A 421 7.16 20.84 -6.66
C TYR A 421 7.79 19.60 -7.27
N PHE A 422 8.76 19.81 -8.16
CA PHE A 422 9.54 18.76 -8.77
C PHE A 422 10.99 18.88 -8.35
N ILE A 423 11.58 17.75 -7.99
CA ILE A 423 12.94 17.64 -7.49
C ILE A 423 13.73 16.81 -8.49
N SER A 424 14.72 17.44 -9.12
CA SER A 424 15.63 16.77 -10.05
C SER A 424 16.97 16.52 -9.38
N VAL A 425 17.47 15.29 -9.49
CA VAL A 425 18.86 14.91 -9.21
C VAL A 425 19.56 14.73 -10.55
N ASP A 426 20.58 15.51 -10.82
CA ASP A 426 21.14 15.64 -12.17
C ASP A 426 22.69 15.67 -12.13
N GLY A 427 23.33 15.15 -13.17
CA GLY A 427 24.76 14.98 -13.25
C GLY A 427 25.52 16.18 -13.83
N TYR A 428 26.56 16.62 -13.13
CA TYR A 428 27.44 17.66 -13.65
C TYR A 428 28.35 17.13 -14.77
N GLN A 429 28.35 17.80 -15.94
CA GLN A 429 29.17 17.47 -17.11
C GLN A 429 29.04 16.03 -17.62
N GLY A 430 27.85 15.44 -17.51
CA GLY A 430 27.61 14.08 -17.97
C GLY A 430 27.85 12.99 -16.92
N SER A 431 28.05 13.33 -15.64
CA SER A 431 28.15 12.33 -14.56
C SER A 431 26.83 11.57 -14.38
N GLU A 432 26.91 10.30 -13.96
CA GLU A 432 25.76 9.46 -13.66
C GLU A 432 26.13 8.44 -12.56
N GLY A 433 25.19 8.08 -11.69
CA GLY A 433 25.41 7.02 -10.71
C GLY A 433 24.44 7.02 -9.53
N ASP A 434 24.70 6.11 -8.60
CA ASP A 434 23.86 5.88 -7.42
C ASP A 434 23.77 7.10 -6.51
N PHE A 435 22.58 7.35 -5.94
CA PHE A 435 22.35 8.35 -4.92
C PHE A 435 21.27 7.93 -3.92
N THR A 436 21.25 8.62 -2.77
CA THR A 436 20.14 8.62 -1.83
C THR A 436 19.68 10.06 -1.62
N LEU A 437 18.41 10.33 -1.89
CA LEU A 437 17.75 11.64 -1.79
C LEU A 437 16.76 11.64 -0.62
N GLU A 438 16.73 12.72 0.16
CA GLU A 438 15.85 12.93 1.31
C GLU A 438 15.16 14.31 1.24
N ILE A 439 13.88 14.37 1.64
CA ILE A 439 13.11 15.62 1.79
C ILE A 439 12.78 15.83 3.28
N SER A 440 13.02 17.02 3.81
CA SER A 440 12.74 17.41 5.21
C SER A 440 11.92 18.69 5.27
N CYS A 441 10.93 18.79 6.17
CA CYS A 441 10.00 19.94 6.25
C CYS A 441 9.95 20.53 7.67
N GLY A 442 10.00 21.87 7.80
CA GLY A 442 10.04 22.57 9.10
C GLY A 442 8.65 22.85 9.69
N SER A 443 8.43 22.49 10.96
CA SER A 443 7.14 22.69 11.64
C SER A 443 6.95 24.14 12.12
N THR A 444 5.84 24.79 11.74
CA THR A 444 5.41 26.08 12.32
C THR A 444 4.46 25.85 13.50
N SER A 445 4.95 26.07 14.72
CA SER A 445 4.16 25.97 15.95
C SER A 445 3.10 27.09 16.03
N SER A 446 1.82 26.73 16.13
CA SER A 446 0.76 27.68 16.51
C SER A 446 0.67 27.76 18.04
N SER A 447 0.87 28.95 18.58
CA SER A 447 0.82 29.22 20.02
C SER A 447 -0.64 29.44 20.46
N ASP A 448 -1.22 28.47 21.17
CA ASP A 448 -2.41 28.72 21.98
C ASP A 448 -1.99 29.27 23.36
N SER A 449 -2.40 30.51 23.61
CA SER A 449 -2.03 31.29 24.78
C SER A 449 -3.12 31.20 25.84
N THR A 450 -2.88 30.47 26.94
CA THR A 450 -3.58 30.72 28.20
C THR A 450 -2.69 30.61 29.44
N ALA A 451 -2.96 31.53 30.39
CA ALA A 451 -2.63 31.55 31.81
C ALA A 451 -1.28 32.14 32.31
N SER A 452 -1.36 33.45 32.61
CA SER A 452 -1.29 34.04 33.97
C SER A 452 -0.22 33.60 35.01
N SER A 453 0.55 34.63 35.40
CA SER A 453 0.99 35.06 36.75
C SER A 453 2.13 34.34 37.49
N ASP A 454 3.25 35.09 37.59
CA ASP A 454 4.07 35.41 38.77
C ASP A 454 4.44 34.30 39.77
N SER A 455 5.74 33.97 39.86
CA SER A 455 6.61 34.49 40.95
C SER A 455 8.06 34.02 40.79
N ASP A 456 8.97 35.00 40.87
CA ASP A 456 10.42 34.84 41.01
C ASP A 456 10.83 34.34 42.41
N ASP A 457 11.99 33.67 42.46
CA ASP A 457 13.06 33.73 43.48
C ASP A 457 13.58 32.34 43.94
N ASP A 458 14.63 31.91 43.23
CA ASP A 458 16.01 31.65 43.68
C ASP A 458 16.36 30.65 44.82
N ASP A 459 17.24 29.72 44.42
CA ASP A 459 18.42 29.14 45.12
C ASP A 459 18.20 28.18 46.33
N ASP A 460 18.86 27.02 46.48
CA ASP A 460 20.08 26.47 45.87
C ASP A 460 20.28 24.98 46.24
N ASP A 461 21.16 24.31 45.46
CA ASP A 461 21.94 23.06 45.71
C ASP A 461 21.32 21.64 45.51
N ALA A 462 21.60 21.00 44.36
CA ALA A 462 22.79 20.12 44.20
C ALA A 462 22.82 19.25 42.91
N ALA A 463 23.98 19.33 42.22
CA ALA A 463 24.68 18.29 41.44
C ALA A 463 24.36 17.97 39.95
N ALA A 464 25.43 18.16 39.16
CA ALA A 464 25.90 17.41 37.97
C ALA A 464 25.40 17.74 36.55
N SER A 465 26.34 18.32 35.77
CA SER A 465 26.62 18.15 34.33
C SER A 465 25.50 18.24 33.27
N SER A 466 25.57 19.26 32.42
CA SER A 466 25.38 19.14 30.96
C SER A 466 25.63 20.48 30.24
N ASP A 467 26.73 20.56 29.50
CA ASP A 467 26.87 21.49 28.38
C ASP A 467 27.67 20.78 27.29
N SER A 468 26.94 20.20 26.33
CA SER A 468 27.39 19.93 24.96
C SER A 468 26.22 19.36 24.14
N GLY A 469 25.77 20.12 23.14
CA GLY A 469 25.10 19.67 21.91
C GLY A 469 23.80 18.87 22.05
N SER A 470 22.68 19.45 21.61
CA SER A 470 21.52 18.66 21.18
C SER A 470 21.19 19.03 19.75
N ALA A 471 21.43 18.07 18.86
CA ALA A 471 20.82 18.03 17.55
C ALA A 471 19.30 17.97 17.72
N ASP A 472 18.58 18.79 16.98
CA ASP A 472 17.13 18.67 16.86
C ASP A 472 16.88 17.74 15.66
N GLN A 473 16.65 16.48 15.99
CA GLN A 473 16.36 15.38 15.08
C GLN A 473 14.86 15.43 14.79
N GLY A 474 14.45 15.30 13.52
CA GLY A 474 13.11 14.77 13.21
C GLY A 474 12.92 13.42 13.92
N PRO A 475 11.67 12.96 14.14
CA PRO A 475 11.44 11.80 14.98
C PRO A 475 12.26 10.62 14.43
N PRO A 476 13.05 9.94 15.29
CA PRO A 476 13.85 8.81 14.86
C PRO A 476 12.94 7.76 14.23
N SER A 477 13.45 6.98 13.26
CA SER A 477 12.87 5.66 13.03
C SER A 477 12.74 5.01 14.40
N LEU A 478 11.52 4.68 14.79
CA LEU A 478 11.28 4.16 16.12
C LEU A 478 12.08 2.86 16.19
N PRO A 479 13.08 2.80 17.06
CA PRO A 479 14.20 1.90 16.81
C PRO A 479 13.81 0.44 16.97
N PHE A 480 12.60 0.14 17.46
CA PHE A 480 12.05 -1.19 17.65
C PHE A 480 11.18 -1.70 16.49
N VAL A 481 10.71 -0.84 15.56
CA VAL A 481 9.88 -1.28 14.42
C VAL A 481 10.74 -2.09 13.44
N GLY A 482 10.24 -3.24 13.00
CA GLY A 482 10.98 -4.19 12.16
C GLY A 482 11.97 -5.08 12.92
N ARG A 483 11.98 -5.07 14.26
CA ARG A 483 12.79 -5.96 15.10
C ARG A 483 11.95 -7.09 15.68
N THR A 484 12.62 -8.21 15.94
CA THR A 484 12.07 -9.33 16.72
C THR A 484 12.81 -9.45 18.04
N HIS A 485 12.06 -9.32 19.14
CA HIS A 485 12.56 -9.49 20.50
C HIS A 485 12.26 -10.90 21.00
N CYS A 486 13.28 -11.54 21.57
CA CYS A 486 13.22 -12.89 22.12
C CYS A 486 13.20 -12.86 23.65
N LEU A 487 12.24 -13.56 24.24
CA LEU A 487 12.07 -13.65 25.68
C LEU A 487 13.17 -14.46 26.37
N ASP A 488 13.81 -13.87 27.38
CA ASP A 488 14.73 -14.54 28.28
C ASP A 488 13.99 -15.07 29.52
N TRP A 489 13.58 -16.34 29.48
CA TRP A 489 12.90 -17.02 30.60
C TRP A 489 13.69 -17.03 31.92
N SER A 490 15.01 -16.78 31.90
CA SER A 490 15.79 -16.68 33.14
C SER A 490 15.49 -15.40 33.94
N THR A 491 14.86 -14.41 33.31
CA THR A 491 14.44 -13.15 33.93
C THR A 491 13.03 -13.21 34.50
N VAL A 492 12.23 -14.16 34.05
CA VAL A 492 10.79 -14.25 34.33
C VAL A 492 10.52 -14.81 35.72
N THR A 493 9.60 -14.17 36.44
CA THR A 493 8.99 -14.73 37.66
C THR A 493 7.52 -15.04 37.41
N ILE A 494 7.14 -16.32 37.44
CA ILE A 494 5.73 -16.71 37.39
C ILE A 494 5.13 -16.47 38.78
N THR A 495 4.22 -15.51 38.89
CA THR A 495 3.59 -15.13 40.17
C THR A 495 2.25 -15.80 40.38
N GLU A 496 1.49 -16.03 39.30
CA GLU A 496 0.22 -16.76 39.35
C GLU A 496 0.16 -17.88 38.29
N PRO A 497 -0.09 -19.14 38.70
CA PRO A 497 0.18 -19.66 40.03
C PRO A 497 1.70 -19.79 40.23
N SER A 498 2.22 -19.32 41.36
CA SER A 498 3.65 -19.39 41.72
C SER A 498 4.31 -20.78 41.67
N GLN A 499 3.51 -21.84 41.56
CA GLN A 499 3.95 -23.24 41.47
C GLN A 499 4.00 -23.78 40.04
N MET A 500 3.55 -23.00 39.04
CA MET A 500 3.45 -23.46 37.65
C MET A 500 4.78 -23.97 37.11
N ASN A 501 5.88 -23.30 37.42
CA ASN A 501 7.22 -23.72 36.99
C ASN A 501 7.60 -25.11 37.50
N ASP A 502 7.20 -25.47 38.72
CA ASP A 502 7.45 -26.79 39.30
C ASP A 502 6.64 -27.86 38.55
N TYR A 503 5.38 -27.57 38.19
CA TYR A 503 4.53 -28.49 37.43
C TYR A 503 5.02 -28.72 36.00
N LEU A 504 5.45 -27.65 35.31
CA LEU A 504 6.06 -27.75 33.99
C LEU A 504 7.37 -28.56 34.05
N SER A 505 8.20 -28.32 35.08
CA SER A 505 9.44 -29.06 35.29
C SER A 505 9.19 -30.56 35.56
N ASP A 506 8.17 -30.89 36.35
CA ASP A 506 7.76 -32.28 36.62
C ASP A 506 7.21 -32.98 35.36
N ALA A 507 6.57 -32.22 34.45
CA ALA A 507 6.16 -32.68 33.13
C ALA A 507 7.34 -32.81 32.13
N GLY A 508 8.55 -32.39 32.53
CA GLY A 508 9.74 -32.44 31.69
C GLY A 508 9.86 -31.29 30.69
N VAL A 509 9.13 -30.19 30.93
CA VAL A 509 9.20 -28.95 30.15
C VAL A 509 10.12 -27.97 30.88
N ASP A 510 11.21 -27.56 30.24
CA ASP A 510 12.03 -26.41 30.65
C ASP A 510 11.69 -25.25 29.72
N LEU A 511 11.07 -24.19 30.26
CA LEU A 511 10.64 -23.04 29.46
C LEU A 511 11.82 -22.34 28.77
N GLN A 512 13.04 -22.44 29.31
CA GLN A 512 14.24 -21.89 28.65
C GLN A 512 14.52 -22.52 27.29
N ASP A 513 14.03 -23.75 27.05
CA ASP A 513 14.14 -24.39 25.75
C ASP A 513 13.11 -23.87 24.74
N PHE A 514 12.11 -23.08 25.15
CA PHE A 514 11.03 -22.58 24.30
C PHE A 514 10.80 -21.06 24.46
N PRO A 515 11.72 -20.20 23.98
CA PRO A 515 11.51 -18.75 24.00
C PRO A 515 10.30 -18.31 23.19
N LEU A 516 9.64 -17.25 23.66
CA LEU A 516 8.60 -16.53 22.91
C LEU A 516 9.24 -15.37 22.14
N LEU A 517 8.74 -15.11 20.93
CA LEU A 517 9.16 -14.00 20.08
C LEU A 517 8.03 -12.98 19.94
N LEU A 518 8.40 -11.70 19.92
CA LEU A 518 7.53 -10.58 19.55
C LEU A 518 8.22 -9.74 18.48
N SER A 519 7.52 -9.47 17.39
CA SER A 519 8.00 -8.71 16.24
C SER A 519 7.09 -7.51 16.01
N THR A 520 7.59 -6.30 16.25
CA THR A 520 6.84 -5.08 15.96
C THR A 520 6.89 -4.80 14.47
N THR A 521 5.74 -4.81 13.79
CA THR A 521 5.66 -4.65 12.33
C THR A 521 5.37 -3.21 11.93
N ALA A 522 4.58 -2.48 12.72
CA ALA A 522 4.26 -1.07 12.50
C ALA A 522 4.00 -0.34 13.82
N MET A 523 4.14 0.98 13.78
CA MET A 523 3.72 1.89 14.85
C MET A 523 3.31 3.22 14.22
N ASP A 524 2.12 3.71 14.53
CA ASP A 524 1.66 5.06 14.16
C ASP A 524 2.06 6.07 15.26
N PRO A 525 2.99 7.00 14.99
CA PRO A 525 3.49 7.94 15.99
C PRO A 525 2.47 9.04 16.36
N LEU A 526 1.38 9.19 15.61
CA LEU A 526 0.33 10.18 15.86
C LEU A 526 -0.75 9.64 16.78
N THR A 527 -1.16 8.39 16.55
CA THR A 527 -2.22 7.72 17.34
C THR A 527 -1.65 6.88 18.48
N GLY A 528 -0.40 6.44 18.37
CA GLY A 528 0.21 5.47 19.28
C GLY A 528 -0.23 4.04 19.01
N GLU A 529 -0.86 3.76 17.86
CA GLU A 529 -1.26 2.39 17.51
C GLU A 529 -0.05 1.54 17.12
N LEU A 530 -0.01 0.31 17.61
CA LEU A 530 1.08 -0.64 17.41
C LEU A 530 0.55 -1.87 16.66
N SER A 531 1.35 -2.43 15.75
CA SER A 531 1.10 -3.74 15.14
C SER A 531 2.22 -4.71 15.55
N VAL A 532 1.84 -5.86 16.10
CA VAL A 532 2.79 -6.84 16.66
C VAL A 532 2.40 -8.26 16.29
N LEU A 533 3.35 -8.97 15.69
CA LEU A 533 3.30 -10.42 15.52
C LEU A 533 4.02 -11.10 16.68
N GLY A 534 3.62 -12.30 17.05
CA GLY A 534 4.40 -13.12 17.96
C GLY A 534 4.23 -14.61 17.73
N GLY A 535 5.07 -15.40 18.38
CA GLY A 535 5.07 -16.85 18.20
C GLY A 535 6.23 -17.54 18.88
N GLY A 536 6.28 -18.88 18.77
CA GLY A 536 7.32 -19.70 19.37
C GLY A 536 8.65 -19.63 18.60
N ALA A 537 9.76 -19.68 19.34
CA ALA A 537 11.09 -19.88 18.77
C ALA A 537 11.42 -21.38 18.64
N GLN A 538 12.36 -21.72 17.73
CA GLN A 538 12.89 -23.08 17.63
C GLN A 538 13.59 -23.46 18.94
N THR A 539 13.48 -24.73 19.33
CA THR A 539 13.94 -25.22 20.63
C THR A 539 15.38 -24.80 20.96
N GLY A 540 15.56 -24.08 22.07
CA GLY A 540 16.85 -23.59 22.57
C GLY A 540 17.48 -22.47 21.74
N THR A 541 16.69 -21.79 20.92
CA THR A 541 17.15 -20.68 20.05
C THR A 541 16.22 -19.47 20.18
N CYS A 542 16.64 -18.35 19.59
CA CYS A 542 15.80 -17.16 19.40
C CYS A 542 15.41 -16.95 17.94
N SER A 543 15.37 -18.02 17.14
CA SER A 543 14.92 -17.97 15.75
C SER A 543 13.47 -18.41 15.66
N GLN A 544 12.68 -17.78 14.80
CA GLN A 544 11.29 -18.18 14.56
C GLN A 544 11.19 -19.68 14.21
N ASP A 545 10.23 -20.37 14.83
CA ASP A 545 9.89 -21.76 14.49
C ASP A 545 8.83 -21.78 13.37
N PRO A 546 9.19 -22.09 12.12
CA PRO A 546 8.24 -22.14 11.02
C PRO A 546 7.28 -23.34 11.10
N SER A 547 7.41 -24.22 12.11
CA SER A 547 6.45 -25.30 12.36
C SER A 547 5.32 -24.91 13.31
N GLN A 548 5.36 -23.68 13.83
CA GLN A 548 4.33 -23.11 14.69
C GLN A 548 3.70 -21.89 14.02
N PRO A 549 2.39 -21.65 14.23
CA PRO A 549 1.72 -20.50 13.67
C PRO A 549 2.28 -19.20 14.27
N THR A 550 2.28 -18.16 13.45
CA THR A 550 2.53 -16.78 13.88
C THR A 550 1.20 -16.14 14.21
N ILE A 551 1.11 -15.55 15.39
CA ILE A 551 -0.11 -14.92 15.89
C ILE A 551 0.03 -13.42 15.73
N ASP A 552 -0.97 -12.80 15.12
CA ASP A 552 -1.11 -11.35 15.14
C ASP A 552 -1.83 -10.93 16.42
N PHE A 553 -1.09 -10.30 17.34
CA PHE A 553 -1.62 -9.81 18.62
C PHE A 553 -2.52 -8.58 18.45
N THR A 554 -2.59 -8.06 17.23
CA THR A 554 -3.27 -6.82 16.87
C THR A 554 -4.41 -7.05 15.87
N ALA A 555 -4.72 -8.31 15.56
CA ALA A 555 -5.77 -8.70 14.62
C ALA A 555 -7.19 -8.33 15.06
N THR A 556 -7.46 -8.31 16.38
CA THR A 556 -8.78 -7.98 16.94
C THR A 556 -8.89 -6.56 17.44
N GLN A 557 -7.77 -5.98 17.90
CA GLN A 557 -7.66 -4.59 18.31
C GLN A 557 -6.22 -4.09 18.13
N PRO A 558 -5.99 -2.83 17.70
CA PRO A 558 -4.66 -2.27 17.62
C PRO A 558 -3.95 -2.28 18.97
N GLY A 559 -2.65 -2.54 18.96
CA GLY A 559 -1.82 -2.40 20.15
C GLY A 559 -1.68 -0.92 20.54
N ILE A 560 -1.34 -0.66 21.80
CA ILE A 560 -1.17 0.70 22.31
C ILE A 560 0.31 0.92 22.63
N TYR A 561 0.88 2.03 22.17
CA TYR A 561 2.20 2.51 22.51
C TYR A 561 2.12 3.94 23.05
N ASN A 562 2.68 4.16 24.24
CA ASN A 562 2.71 5.46 24.90
C ASN A 562 4.04 5.69 25.62
N GLY A 563 4.94 6.41 24.95
CA GLY A 563 6.17 6.91 25.57
C GLY A 563 7.13 5.82 26.05
N GLY A 564 7.21 4.70 25.33
CA GLY A 564 8.06 3.54 25.63
C GLY A 564 7.27 2.35 26.17
N LEU A 565 6.13 2.59 26.82
CA LEU A 565 5.24 1.53 27.28
C LEU A 565 4.39 1.01 26.11
N PHE A 566 4.22 -0.30 26.01
CA PHE A 566 3.29 -0.91 25.07
C PHE A 566 2.39 -1.96 25.74
N GLU A 567 1.24 -2.21 25.10
CA GLU A 567 0.32 -3.30 25.44
C GLU A 567 -0.29 -3.87 24.13
N VAL A 568 -0.33 -5.20 24.00
CA VAL A 568 -0.90 -5.92 22.86
C VAL A 568 -1.71 -7.14 23.32
N GLY A 569 -2.63 -7.62 22.47
CA GLY A 569 -3.68 -8.56 22.86
C GLY A 569 -4.94 -7.84 23.35
N PRO A 570 -5.99 -8.55 23.83
CA PRO A 570 -6.02 -9.99 24.07
C PRO A 570 -6.16 -10.81 22.79
N VAL A 571 -5.40 -11.90 22.70
CA VAL A 571 -5.47 -12.87 21.59
C VAL A 571 -5.31 -14.30 22.09
N ASP A 572 -5.94 -15.26 21.44
CA ASP A 572 -5.72 -16.68 21.74
C ASP A 572 -4.47 -17.19 21.03
N MET A 573 -3.62 -17.92 21.75
CA MET A 573 -2.33 -18.41 21.24
C MET A 573 -2.10 -19.88 21.61
N PRO A 574 -1.98 -20.79 20.62
CA PRO A 574 -1.41 -22.11 20.87
C PRO A 574 0.13 -22.01 20.98
N ILE A 575 0.72 -22.72 21.95
CA ILE A 575 2.18 -22.83 22.09
C ILE A 575 2.62 -24.29 22.13
N LEU A 576 3.64 -24.64 21.35
CA LEU A 576 4.24 -25.97 21.37
C LEU A 576 5.38 -26.03 22.38
N LEU A 577 5.18 -26.78 23.46
CA LEU A 577 6.20 -27.07 24.46
C LEU A 577 6.60 -28.54 24.36
N GLY A 578 7.77 -28.79 23.78
CA GLY A 578 8.26 -30.14 23.50
C GLY A 578 7.44 -30.83 22.41
N THR A 579 6.56 -31.76 22.79
CA THR A 579 5.67 -32.49 21.87
C THR A 579 4.19 -32.23 22.12
N GLU A 580 3.87 -31.32 23.05
CA GLU A 580 2.52 -31.04 23.49
C GLU A 580 2.16 -29.58 23.16
N ILE A 581 0.92 -29.38 22.69
CA ILE A 581 0.38 -28.05 22.42
C ILE A 581 -0.42 -27.64 23.65
N TYR A 582 -0.07 -26.48 24.21
CA TYR A 582 -0.79 -25.82 25.28
C TYR A 582 -1.55 -24.64 24.69
N GLN A 583 -2.81 -24.46 25.09
CA GLN A 583 -3.61 -23.34 24.64
C GLN A 583 -3.58 -22.24 25.71
N LEU A 584 -3.22 -21.04 25.30
CA LEU A 584 -3.37 -19.82 26.07
C LEU A 584 -4.54 -19.03 25.50
N TYR A 585 -5.42 -18.56 26.37
CA TYR A 585 -6.56 -17.71 26.02
C TYR A 585 -6.35 -16.30 26.55
N ASP A 586 -6.94 -15.32 25.87
CA ASP A 586 -6.94 -13.92 26.26
C ASP A 586 -5.53 -13.38 26.60
N VAL A 587 -4.52 -13.75 25.79
CA VAL A 587 -3.12 -13.39 26.03
C VAL A 587 -2.92 -11.89 25.85
N VAL A 588 -2.47 -11.24 26.91
CA VAL A 588 -2.05 -9.83 26.92
C VAL A 588 -0.58 -9.76 27.29
N ILE A 589 0.18 -8.97 26.52
CA ILE A 589 1.58 -8.69 26.82
C ILE A 589 1.77 -7.17 26.87
N ASP A 590 2.33 -6.71 27.97
CA ASP A 590 2.75 -5.32 28.15
C ASP A 590 4.23 -5.25 28.57
N GLY A 591 4.86 -4.10 28.37
CA GLY A 591 6.25 -3.87 28.77
C GLY A 591 6.78 -2.51 28.35
N GLU A 592 8.07 -2.27 28.59
CA GLU A 592 8.73 -1.01 28.26
C GLU A 592 9.86 -1.23 27.23
N PHE A 593 9.75 -0.60 26.06
CA PHE A 593 10.82 -0.51 25.10
C PHE A 593 11.94 0.40 25.62
N SER A 594 13.15 -0.12 25.60
CA SER A 594 14.37 0.67 25.72
C SER A 594 14.45 1.77 24.65
N THR A 595 15.16 2.86 24.97
CA THR A 595 15.31 4.02 24.08
C THR A 595 15.96 3.71 22.73
N ASP A 596 16.75 2.64 22.65
CA ASP A 596 17.38 2.17 21.41
C ASP A 596 16.62 1.01 20.74
N GLY A 597 15.44 0.65 21.27
CA GLY A 597 14.55 -0.36 20.72
C GLY A 597 15.11 -1.79 20.78
N THR A 598 16.24 -2.03 21.45
CA THR A 598 16.90 -3.35 21.46
C THR A 598 16.39 -4.28 22.55
N THR A 599 15.79 -3.74 23.60
CA THR A 599 15.28 -4.49 24.74
C THR A 599 13.86 -4.04 25.08
N ILE A 600 13.02 -5.00 25.45
CA ILE A 600 11.78 -4.79 26.20
C ILE A 600 12.06 -5.24 27.64
N SER A 601 11.82 -4.37 28.61
CA SER A 601 12.02 -4.65 30.04
C SER A 601 10.72 -4.60 30.82
N ASP A 602 10.75 -5.21 32.02
CA ASP A 602 9.62 -5.27 32.96
C ASP A 602 8.33 -5.76 32.29
N ALA A 603 8.47 -6.65 31.29
CA ALA A 603 7.32 -7.17 30.57
C ALA A 603 6.49 -8.09 31.47
N THR A 604 5.18 -8.00 31.29
CA THR A 604 4.19 -8.84 31.93
C THR A 604 3.44 -9.62 30.87
N LEU A 605 3.24 -10.91 31.12
CA LEU A 605 2.40 -11.76 30.28
C LEU A 605 1.26 -12.29 31.13
N THR A 606 0.04 -11.99 30.71
CA THR A 606 -1.20 -12.44 31.36
C THR A 606 -1.98 -13.30 30.38
N ALA A 607 -2.47 -14.46 30.82
CA ALA A 607 -3.26 -15.37 30.00
C ALA A 607 -4.11 -16.31 30.87
N GLU A 608 -5.09 -16.98 30.25
CA GLU A 608 -5.74 -18.15 30.81
C GLU A 608 -5.15 -19.42 30.18
N LEU A 609 -4.41 -20.21 30.96
CA LEU A 609 -3.71 -21.41 30.48
C LEU A 609 -4.60 -22.65 30.62
N ASP A 610 -4.85 -23.34 29.51
CA ASP A 610 -5.51 -24.65 29.52
C ASP A 610 -4.57 -25.73 30.08
N ILE A 611 -4.95 -26.27 31.23
CA ILE A 611 -4.20 -27.31 31.96
C ILE A 611 -4.85 -28.69 31.85
N SER A 612 -5.86 -28.85 30.99
CA SER A 612 -6.63 -30.10 30.87
C SER A 612 -5.76 -31.30 30.47
N ASN A 613 -4.65 -31.04 29.79
CA ASN A 613 -3.69 -32.06 29.35
C ASN A 613 -2.51 -32.26 30.33
N MET A 614 -2.42 -31.47 31.40
CA MET A 614 -1.37 -31.62 32.41
C MET A 614 -1.66 -32.77 33.39
N ASP A 615 -0.67 -33.63 33.66
CA ASP A 615 -0.78 -34.67 34.69
C ASP A 615 -0.60 -34.06 36.09
N LEU A 616 -1.66 -33.43 36.59
CA LEU A 616 -1.64 -32.73 37.87
C LEU A 616 -1.90 -33.68 39.06
N PRO A 617 -1.17 -33.54 40.17
CA PRO A 617 -1.40 -34.35 41.37
C PRO A 617 -2.78 -34.07 41.97
N TRP A 618 -3.37 -35.12 42.57
CA TRP A 618 -4.71 -35.05 43.13
C TRP A 618 -4.88 -33.88 44.12
N GLY A 619 -5.76 -32.95 43.79
CA GLY A 619 -6.07 -31.77 44.59
C GLY A 619 -5.33 -30.49 44.19
N ALA A 620 -4.49 -30.50 43.15
CA ALA A 620 -3.80 -29.29 42.65
C ALA A 620 -4.79 -28.14 42.36
N CYS A 621 -5.89 -28.43 41.65
CA CYS A 621 -6.92 -27.45 41.37
C CYS A 621 -7.67 -26.89 42.58
N LEU A 622 -7.67 -27.60 43.71
CA LEU A 622 -8.41 -27.19 44.92
C LEU A 622 -7.54 -26.46 45.94
N PHE A 623 -6.22 -26.62 45.88
CA PHE A 623 -5.30 -26.17 46.94
C PHE A 623 -4.09 -25.37 46.45
N ALA A 624 -3.81 -25.38 45.14
CA ALA A 624 -2.56 -24.87 44.57
C ALA A 624 -2.78 -23.95 43.36
N LEU A 625 -3.66 -24.34 42.42
CA LEU A 625 -3.76 -23.71 41.10
C LEU A 625 -5.04 -22.88 40.87
N ASP A 626 -6.04 -22.99 41.74
CA ASP A 626 -7.34 -22.30 41.62
C ASP A 626 -8.01 -22.46 40.23
N CYS A 627 -8.15 -23.71 39.80
CA CYS A 627 -8.68 -24.01 38.47
C CYS A 627 -10.13 -23.57 38.31
N HIS A 628 -10.44 -23.03 37.15
CA HIS A 628 -11.77 -22.61 36.75
C HIS A 628 -12.02 -22.97 35.28
N SER A 629 -13.21 -22.71 34.76
CA SER A 629 -13.53 -23.04 33.36
C SER A 629 -12.85 -22.05 32.42
N CYS A 630 -12.24 -22.56 31.35
CA CYS A 630 -11.65 -21.74 30.29
C CYS A 630 -12.67 -20.78 29.66
N PRO A 631 -12.23 -19.63 29.08
CA PRO A 631 -13.10 -18.66 28.41
C PRO A 631 -13.98 -19.28 27.32
N THR A 632 -13.45 -20.27 26.59
CA THR A 632 -14.19 -21.08 25.64
C THR A 632 -14.06 -22.57 25.96
N GLY A 633 -15.15 -23.34 25.76
CA GLY A 633 -15.16 -24.78 25.96
C GLY A 633 -15.52 -25.24 27.39
N ASN A 634 -15.20 -26.51 27.69
CA ASN A 634 -15.45 -27.15 29.01
C ASN A 634 -14.12 -27.60 29.67
N ASN A 635 -13.00 -27.02 29.23
CA ASN A 635 -11.67 -27.34 29.72
C ASN A 635 -11.40 -26.61 31.05
N ASP A 636 -10.44 -27.13 31.81
CA ASP A 636 -9.99 -26.52 33.06
C ASP A 636 -8.81 -25.58 32.77
N CYS A 637 -8.95 -24.31 33.13
CA CYS A 637 -7.96 -23.26 32.99
C CYS A 637 -7.48 -22.73 34.34
N VAL A 638 -6.32 -22.08 34.32
CA VAL A 638 -5.76 -21.32 35.43
C VAL A 638 -5.23 -19.99 34.92
N THR A 639 -5.39 -18.94 35.71
CA THR A 639 -4.81 -17.64 35.40
C THR A 639 -3.29 -17.75 35.47
N PHE A 640 -2.63 -17.39 34.38
CA PHE A 640 -1.19 -17.37 34.23
C PHE A 640 -0.70 -15.93 34.22
N LEU A 641 0.14 -15.58 35.18
CA LEU A 641 0.80 -14.28 35.29
C LEU A 641 2.31 -14.48 35.43
N ALA A 642 3.04 -13.94 34.47
CA ALA A 642 4.50 -13.91 34.44
C ALA A 642 4.97 -12.46 34.41
N GLU A 643 5.82 -12.08 35.36
CA GLU A 643 6.28 -10.70 35.56
C GLU A 643 7.81 -10.61 35.48
N GLY A 644 8.30 -9.40 35.16
CA GLY A 644 9.74 -9.09 35.14
C GLY A 644 10.47 -9.69 33.94
N ALA A 645 9.73 -10.02 32.87
CA ALA A 645 10.29 -10.53 31.64
C ALA A 645 11.17 -9.48 30.96
N VAL A 646 12.30 -9.94 30.41
CA VAL A 646 13.14 -9.15 29.52
C VAL A 646 13.18 -9.85 28.16
N LEU A 647 12.88 -9.10 27.10
CA LEU A 647 13.02 -9.57 25.72
C LEU A 647 14.12 -8.77 25.03
N ASN A 648 15.02 -9.45 24.33
CA ASN A 648 16.14 -8.81 23.63
C ASN A 648 16.04 -9.04 22.12
N ASP A 649 16.40 -8.03 21.34
CA ASP A 649 16.49 -8.12 19.88
C ASP A 649 17.39 -9.29 19.48
N ASN A 650 16.84 -10.20 18.66
CA ASN A 650 17.54 -11.37 18.16
C ASN A 650 18.35 -11.08 16.89
N GLY A 651 18.22 -9.88 16.31
CA GLY A 651 18.93 -9.42 15.12
C GLY A 651 18.50 -10.09 13.81
N GLN A 652 17.33 -10.77 13.79
CA GLN A 652 16.84 -11.50 12.61
C GLN A 652 15.91 -10.67 11.72
N GLY A 653 15.58 -9.44 12.11
CA GLY A 653 14.57 -8.63 11.42
C GLY A 653 13.15 -9.05 11.81
N PRO A 654 12.13 -8.67 11.03
CA PRO A 654 10.74 -8.99 11.34
C PRO A 654 10.44 -10.48 11.16
N MET A 655 9.52 -11.02 11.94
CA MET A 655 8.99 -12.37 11.75
C MET A 655 8.25 -12.48 10.40
N VAL A 656 8.31 -13.67 9.79
CA VAL A 656 7.54 -14.01 8.59
C VAL A 656 6.23 -14.64 9.03
N PHE A 657 5.09 -14.27 8.47
CA PHE A 657 3.82 -14.88 8.85
C PHE A 657 3.80 -16.38 8.48
N VAL A 658 3.46 -17.23 9.45
CA VAL A 658 3.28 -18.68 9.28
C VAL A 658 1.85 -19.02 9.69
N PRO A 659 1.01 -19.55 8.79
CA PRO A 659 -0.41 -19.80 9.07
C PRO A 659 -0.64 -20.96 10.06
#